data_AF-A0A8U0URY7-F1
#
_entry.id   AF-A0A8U0URY7-F1
#
_cell.length_a   1.000
_cell.length_b   1.000
_cell.length_c   1.000
_cell.angle_alpha   90.00
_cell.angle_beta   90.00
_cell.angle_gamma   90.00
#
_symmetry.space_group_name_H-M   'P 1'
#
loop_
_entity.id
_entity.type
_entity.pdbx_description
1 polymer ?
#
loop_
_entity_poly.entity_id
_entity_poly.type
_entity_poly.pdbx_seq_one_letter_code
_entity_poly.pdbx_strand_id
1 'polypeptide(L)'
;MEGDGSDSLVTIKNIERELICPACKELFTHPLILPCQHSICHKCVKELLLTHDDSFNDVGSDNSNQSSPRLRLPSPSVDKIDRISRPGWKRGSLTPRTTTFPCPGCEHDVDLGERGISGLFRNFTLETIVERYRQAARAATAIMCDLCKPPPQESTKSCMDCSASYCNECFKIYHPWGTVKAQHEYVGPTTNFRPKILMCPEHETERINMYCELCRRPVCHLCKLGGNHSNHRVTTMSSAYKTLKEKLSKDIDYLIGKESQVKSQISELNLLMKETECNGERAKEEAVTHFEKLFEILEERKSSVLKAIDASKKLRLDKFQTQVEEYQGLLENNGLVGYAQEVLKETDQSCFVQTAKQLHLRIQKATESLKSFRPAAQTSFEDYVVNTSKQTELLGELSFFSSGIDVPEINEEQSKVYNNVLINWYHPEKDKADSYVLEYRKINRDEEMLSWNEIEVCGTSKVISDLESNCNYAFRVRAYKGSICSPCSRELILHTPPAPVFSFLFDEKCGYNNEHLLLNLKRDRVESRAGFNLLLAADRIQVGYYTSLDYIIGDIGITKGKHFWAFRVEPYSYLVKAGVASSDKLQEWLRSPRDAVSPRYEQDSGHDSGSEDACFDSSQPFTLVTIGMKKFFIPKSATSANEPENRVLPMPTSIGIFLDYDKGRVAFYDMDHMKCLYERQVDCSHTMYPAFALMGSGGVQLEEPITAKYLEYQEHM
;
A
#
# COMPACT_ATOMS: atom_id res chain seq x y z
N MET A 1 46.03 15.80 -9.50
CA MET A 1 45.92 16.06 -8.04
C MET A 1 45.71 17.54 -7.86
N GLU A 2 44.47 18.00 -8.01
CA GLU A 2 44.02 19.30 -7.53
C GLU A 2 42.66 19.02 -6.91
N GLY A 3 42.65 18.92 -5.57
CA GLY A 3 41.45 18.69 -4.79
C GLY A 3 40.72 20.00 -4.65
N ASP A 4 39.56 20.08 -5.30
CA ASP A 4 38.65 21.21 -5.25
C ASP A 4 38.09 21.34 -3.82
N GLY A 5 38.59 22.35 -3.09
CA GLY A 5 38.18 22.69 -1.74
C GLY A 5 36.77 23.27 -1.73
N SER A 6 35.78 22.40 -1.85
CA SER A 6 34.36 22.71 -1.86
C SER A 6 33.69 22.39 -0.52
N ASP A 7 34.36 22.71 0.59
CA ASP A 7 33.83 22.51 1.93
C ASP A 7 33.86 23.85 2.70
N SER A 8 32.73 24.24 3.28
CA SER A 8 32.49 25.44 4.12
C SER A 8 31.95 26.74 3.47
N LEU A 9 31.03 26.67 2.51
CA LEU A 9 30.17 27.82 2.20
C LEU A 9 28.71 27.57 2.60
N VAL A 10 28.45 27.51 3.92
CA VAL A 10 27.14 27.98 4.40
C VAL A 10 27.04 29.42 3.88
N THR A 11 26.18 29.63 2.89
CA THR A 11 26.10 30.88 2.15
C THR A 11 25.90 32.00 3.17
N ILE A 12 26.69 33.07 3.11
CA ILE A 12 26.62 34.22 4.06
C ILE A 12 25.18 34.73 4.25
N LYS A 13 24.30 34.53 3.28
CA LYS A 13 22.86 34.83 3.37
C LYS A 13 22.05 33.94 4.34
N ASN A 14 22.45 32.68 4.56
CA ASN A 14 21.73 31.75 5.44
C ASN A 14 22.01 32.00 6.92
N ILE A 15 23.21 32.50 7.27
CA ILE A 15 23.55 32.86 8.66
C ILE A 15 22.88 34.18 9.10
N GLU A 16 22.44 35.02 8.16
CA GLU A 16 21.80 36.31 8.44
C GLU A 16 20.59 36.17 9.39
N ARG A 17 19.80 35.10 9.23
CA ARG A 17 18.64 34.81 10.09
C ARG A 17 19.03 34.63 11.57
N GLU A 18 20.20 34.04 11.82
CA GLU A 18 20.74 33.80 13.16
C GLU A 18 21.37 35.07 13.79
N LEU A 19 21.58 36.12 12.98
CA LEU A 19 22.21 37.38 13.38
C LEU A 19 21.23 38.52 13.61
N ILE A 20 19.93 38.26 13.40
CA ILE A 20 18.84 39.22 13.56
C ILE A 20 18.21 39.09 14.94
N CYS A 21 17.99 40.22 15.60
CA CYS A 21 17.26 40.29 16.86
C CYS A 21 15.77 40.03 16.63
N PRO A 22 15.13 39.08 17.34
CA PRO A 22 13.71 38.77 17.16
C PRO A 22 12.78 39.93 17.53
N ALA A 23 13.22 40.84 18.40
CA ALA A 23 12.43 42.00 18.84
C ALA A 23 12.44 43.16 17.83
N CYS A 24 13.63 43.61 17.39
CA CYS A 24 13.73 44.77 16.48
C CYS A 24 13.90 44.40 15.01
N LYS A 25 14.05 43.10 14.67
CA LYS A 25 14.28 42.59 13.31
C LYS A 25 15.51 43.17 12.59
N GLU A 26 16.42 43.75 13.36
CA GLU A 26 17.70 44.30 12.91
C GLU A 26 18.86 43.44 13.43
N LEU A 27 20.04 43.57 12.82
CA LEU A 27 21.26 42.92 13.30
C LEU A 27 21.55 43.27 14.76
N PHE A 28 21.96 42.29 15.58
CA PHE A 28 22.16 42.52 17.01
C PHE A 28 23.08 43.72 17.33
N THR A 29 22.64 44.52 18.30
CA THR A 29 23.43 45.62 18.89
C THR A 29 23.45 45.44 20.40
N HIS A 30 24.64 45.26 20.98
CA HIS A 30 24.83 44.92 22.40
C HIS A 30 23.88 43.78 22.89
N PRO A 31 23.98 42.57 22.32
CA PRO A 31 23.11 41.45 22.68
C PRO A 31 23.30 40.99 24.13
N LEU A 32 22.19 40.69 24.81
CA LEU A 32 22.12 40.08 26.13
C LEU A 32 21.58 38.66 26.02
N ILE A 33 22.15 37.73 26.78
CA ILE A 33 21.69 36.34 26.86
C ILE A 33 20.64 36.23 27.96
N LEU A 34 19.44 35.79 27.58
CA LEU A 34 18.33 35.53 28.50
C LEU A 34 18.47 34.16 29.18
N PRO A 35 17.79 33.93 30.31
CA PRO A 35 17.73 32.61 30.97
C PRO A 35 17.22 31.48 30.05
N CYS A 36 16.36 31.79 29.07
CA CYS A 36 15.90 30.87 28.03
C CYS A 36 16.93 30.64 26.90
N GLN A 37 18.18 31.10 27.06
CA GLN A 37 19.32 30.99 26.12
C GLN A 37 19.20 31.79 24.81
N HIS A 38 18.09 32.47 24.57
CA HIS A 38 17.95 33.40 23.45
C HIS A 38 18.71 34.71 23.70
N SER A 39 19.15 35.36 22.62
CA SER A 39 19.80 36.67 22.69
C SER A 39 18.84 37.78 22.24
N ILE A 40 18.85 38.92 22.92
CA ILE A 40 18.08 40.13 22.56
C ILE A 40 18.96 41.37 22.75
N CYS A 41 18.81 42.39 21.89
CA CYS A 41 19.52 43.66 22.06
C CYS A 41 19.18 44.32 23.42
N HIS A 42 20.17 44.87 24.11
CA HIS A 42 19.97 45.56 25.38
C HIS A 42 18.91 46.69 25.32
N LYS A 43 18.80 47.39 24.18
CA LYS A 43 17.73 48.39 23.95
C LYS A 43 16.34 47.75 23.91
N CYS A 44 16.20 46.63 23.19
CA CYS A 44 14.93 45.93 23.06
C CYS A 44 14.47 45.32 24.39
N VAL A 45 15.38 44.80 25.22
CA VAL A 45 15.01 44.34 26.57
C VAL A 45 14.49 45.50 27.43
N LYS A 46 15.11 46.69 27.34
CA LYS A 46 14.61 47.89 28.02
C LYS A 46 13.23 48.31 27.54
N GLU A 47 13.00 48.30 26.22
CA GLU A 47 11.72 48.65 25.62
C GLU A 47 10.62 47.64 25.98
N LEU A 48 10.92 46.34 25.95
CA LEU A 48 9.96 45.28 26.32
C LEU A 48 9.51 45.39 27.79
N LEU A 49 10.42 45.75 28.69
CA LEU A 49 10.09 45.99 30.10
C LEU A 49 9.22 47.25 30.30
N LEU A 50 9.43 48.29 29.49
CA LEU A 50 8.61 49.50 29.53
C LEU A 50 7.19 49.23 29.00
N THR A 51 7.05 48.48 27.90
CA THR A 51 5.74 48.14 27.31
C THR A 51 4.91 47.20 28.19
N HIS A 52 5.57 46.35 28.97
CA HIS A 52 4.90 45.43 29.89
C HIS A 52 4.38 46.17 31.14
N ASP A 53 5.07 47.22 31.60
CA ASP A 53 4.61 48.08 32.72
C ASP A 53 3.34 48.88 32.36
N ASP A 54 3.20 49.29 31.09
CA ASP A 54 2.00 50.00 30.60
C ASP A 54 0.78 49.06 30.44
N SER A 55 1.01 47.78 30.10
CA SER A 55 -0.08 46.78 29.91
C SER A 55 -0.77 46.39 31.22
N PHE A 56 -0.11 46.55 32.38
CA PHE A 56 -0.70 46.27 33.69
C PHE A 56 -1.52 47.43 34.27
N ASN A 57 -1.43 48.63 33.69
CA ASN A 57 -2.17 49.81 34.18
C ASN A 57 -3.53 50.02 33.49
N ASP A 58 -3.93 49.17 32.53
CA ASP A 58 -5.18 49.32 31.79
C ASP A 58 -6.03 48.03 31.76
N VAL A 59 -6.17 47.37 32.91
CA VAL A 59 -7.15 46.28 33.07
C VAL A 59 -8.34 46.78 33.88
N GLY A 60 -9.26 47.41 33.16
CA GLY A 60 -10.53 47.84 33.71
C GLY A 60 -11.52 48.29 32.65
N SER A 61 -11.90 47.44 31.69
CA SER A 61 -13.29 47.37 31.19
C SER A 61 -13.50 46.22 30.21
N ASP A 62 -14.67 45.62 30.30
CA ASP A 62 -15.16 44.39 29.68
C ASP A 62 -15.39 44.42 28.16
N ASN A 63 -15.36 43.19 27.62
CA ASN A 63 -16.25 42.59 26.60
C ASN A 63 -16.19 43.00 25.11
N SER A 64 -15.99 41.93 24.32
CA SER A 64 -16.77 41.46 23.15
C SER A 64 -16.24 41.68 21.71
N ASN A 65 -15.96 40.53 21.08
CA ASN A 65 -16.36 40.07 19.74
C ASN A 65 -15.90 40.75 18.43
N GLN A 66 -15.46 39.85 17.54
CA GLN A 66 -15.52 39.83 16.05
C GLN A 66 -14.32 40.32 15.21
N SER A 67 -13.71 39.33 14.56
CA SER A 67 -13.52 39.20 13.10
C SER A 67 -12.93 40.38 12.29
N SER A 68 -11.69 40.17 11.83
CA SER A 68 -10.90 40.66 10.65
C SER A 68 -11.59 41.45 9.51
N PRO A 69 -10.83 42.00 8.52
CA PRO A 69 -9.57 42.76 8.52
C PRO A 69 -9.56 43.99 7.55
N ARG A 70 -8.66 44.99 7.71
CA ARG A 70 -7.91 45.69 6.61
C ARG A 70 -7.19 47.00 7.04
N LEU A 71 -5.88 47.02 6.77
CA LEU A 71 -5.03 48.07 6.14
C LEU A 71 -5.37 49.58 6.35
N ARG A 72 -4.49 50.32 7.05
CA ARG A 72 -3.55 51.34 6.48
C ARG A 72 -2.84 52.20 7.56
N LEU A 73 -1.64 52.67 7.16
CA LEU A 73 -0.63 53.57 7.76
C LEU A 73 -1.11 54.69 8.71
N PRO A 74 -0.20 55.17 9.60
CA PRO A 74 -0.25 56.53 10.11
C PRO A 74 1.00 57.37 9.81
N SER A 75 0.78 58.67 9.65
CA SER A 75 1.70 59.80 9.88
C SER A 75 0.84 61.09 9.88
N PRO A 76 1.30 62.22 10.45
CA PRO A 76 2.02 62.39 11.71
C PRO A 76 1.48 63.61 12.53
N SER A 77 2.15 63.87 13.66
CA SER A 77 2.56 65.20 14.17
C SER A 77 1.81 65.81 15.39
N VAL A 78 2.64 66.14 16.40
CA VAL A 78 2.73 67.34 17.28
C VAL A 78 1.45 67.85 18.01
N ASP A 79 1.41 68.22 19.29
CA ASP A 79 2.32 69.06 20.09
C ASP A 79 2.01 68.92 21.62
N LYS A 80 3.07 68.78 22.43
CA LYS A 80 3.44 69.61 23.60
C LYS A 80 2.39 70.45 24.40
N ILE A 81 2.35 70.24 25.73
CA ILE A 81 2.66 71.22 26.84
C ILE A 81 1.76 71.16 28.10
N ASP A 82 2.44 70.99 29.24
CA ASP A 82 2.28 71.46 30.64
C ASP A 82 0.92 71.66 31.32
N ARG A 83 0.83 71.14 32.57
CA ARG A 83 0.70 71.97 33.81
C ARG A 83 0.85 71.19 35.14
N ILE A 84 1.99 71.42 35.80
CA ILE A 84 2.23 71.90 37.18
C ILE A 84 1.28 71.47 38.34
N SER A 85 1.88 70.70 39.28
CA SER A 85 1.92 70.77 40.77
C SER A 85 0.65 71.05 41.60
N ARG A 86 0.31 70.30 42.68
CA ARG A 86 0.98 70.26 44.02
C ARG A 86 0.28 69.22 44.96
N PRO A 87 0.76 68.94 46.20
CA PRO A 87 1.00 67.57 46.69
C PRO A 87 0.30 67.15 48.00
N GLY A 88 0.31 65.83 48.26
CA GLY A 88 0.47 65.26 49.61
C GLY A 88 -0.65 64.35 50.12
N TRP A 89 -0.40 63.03 50.19
CA TRP A 89 -0.14 62.34 51.47
C TRP A 89 0.25 60.87 51.27
N LYS A 90 1.19 60.41 52.11
CA LYS A 90 1.76 59.06 52.14
C LYS A 90 0.79 58.05 52.73
N ARG A 91 0.75 56.83 52.18
CA ARG A 91 0.98 55.59 52.94
C ARG A 91 1.43 54.48 51.99
N GLY A 92 2.47 53.74 52.38
CA GLY A 92 3.22 52.86 51.49
C GLY A 92 2.50 51.59 51.06
N SER A 93 2.85 51.14 49.85
CA SER A 93 2.82 49.75 49.44
C SER A 93 4.05 49.50 48.57
N LEU A 94 4.97 48.66 49.06
CA LEU A 94 6.11 48.15 48.30
C LEU A 94 5.57 47.04 47.40
N THR A 95 5.14 47.38 46.19
CA THR A 95 4.93 46.37 45.14
C THR A 95 6.26 46.17 44.41
N PRO A 96 6.73 44.93 44.21
CA PRO A 96 7.93 44.67 43.43
C PRO A 96 7.67 45.10 41.99
N ARG A 97 8.61 45.82 41.38
CA ARG A 97 8.60 46.09 39.93
C ARG A 97 8.50 44.76 39.20
N THR A 98 7.54 44.63 38.28
CA THR A 98 7.36 43.42 37.47
C THR A 98 8.62 43.22 36.61
N THR A 99 9.43 42.21 36.93
CA THR A 99 10.71 41.90 36.24
C THR A 99 10.58 40.80 35.18
N THR A 100 9.35 40.41 34.86
CA THR A 100 9.03 39.31 33.94
C THR A 100 8.57 39.83 32.59
N PHE A 101 9.08 39.26 31.50
CA PHE A 101 8.56 39.51 30.14
C PHE A 101 8.68 38.24 29.28
N PRO A 102 7.76 38.02 28.32
CA PRO A 102 7.85 36.87 27.42
C PRO A 102 8.97 37.07 26.41
N CYS A 103 9.82 36.05 26.23
CA CYS A 103 10.87 36.07 25.22
C CYS A 103 10.26 36.08 23.80
N PRO A 104 10.52 37.08 22.94
CA PRO A 104 10.01 37.12 21.56
C PRO A 104 10.51 35.99 20.65
N GLY A 105 11.51 35.22 21.08
CA GLY A 105 12.03 34.08 20.32
C GLY A 105 11.37 32.74 20.64
N CYS A 106 10.89 32.54 21.87
CA CYS A 106 10.36 31.25 22.32
C CYS A 106 9.13 31.33 23.23
N GLU A 107 8.58 32.54 23.41
CA GLU A 107 7.38 32.86 24.20
C GLU A 107 7.45 32.47 25.68
N HIS A 108 8.63 32.06 26.18
CA HIS A 108 8.83 31.72 27.58
C HIS A 108 9.00 32.97 28.44
N ASP A 109 8.33 33.01 29.60
CA ASP A 109 8.45 34.10 30.56
C ASP A 109 9.84 34.14 31.18
N VAL A 110 10.51 35.28 31.04
CA VAL A 110 11.85 35.53 31.54
C VAL A 110 11.78 36.42 32.77
N ASP A 111 12.09 35.88 33.94
CA ASP A 111 12.26 36.65 35.17
C ASP A 111 13.69 37.17 35.31
N LEU A 112 13.83 38.49 35.42
CA LEU A 112 15.11 39.17 35.61
C LEU A 112 15.53 39.32 37.08
N GLY A 113 14.64 39.02 38.03
CA GLY A 113 14.88 39.16 39.47
C GLY A 113 15.30 40.56 39.93
N GLU A 114 15.79 40.68 41.17
CA GLU A 114 16.06 41.96 41.84
C GLU A 114 17.13 42.84 41.15
N ARG A 115 17.98 42.26 40.30
CA ARG A 115 19.06 42.97 39.58
C ARG A 115 18.67 43.43 38.18
N GLY A 116 17.47 43.08 37.71
CA GLY A 116 16.96 43.48 36.41
C GLY A 116 17.92 43.14 35.26
N ILE A 117 18.01 44.02 34.26
CA ILE A 117 18.82 43.85 33.05
C ILE A 117 20.32 43.69 33.35
N SER A 118 20.80 44.27 34.46
CA SER A 118 22.21 44.18 34.88
C SER A 118 22.62 42.76 35.29
N GLY A 119 21.66 41.88 35.61
CA GLY A 119 21.90 40.47 35.91
C GLY A 119 22.14 39.58 34.69
N LEU A 120 21.96 40.10 33.46
CA LEU A 120 22.12 39.33 32.22
C LEU A 120 23.53 39.40 31.67
N PHE A 121 23.99 38.30 31.07
CA PHE A 121 25.28 38.25 30.38
C PHE A 121 25.22 38.97 29.04
N ARG A 122 26.26 39.76 28.72
CA ARG A 122 26.48 40.28 27.37
C ARG A 122 27.05 39.19 26.47
N ASN A 123 26.50 39.04 25.27
CA ASN A 123 26.96 38.08 24.27
C ASN A 123 28.02 38.71 23.34
N PHE A 124 29.24 38.89 23.85
CA PHE A 124 30.34 39.48 23.08
C PHE A 124 30.73 38.66 21.84
N THR A 125 30.50 37.33 21.89
CA THR A 125 30.77 36.44 20.75
C THR A 125 29.80 36.74 19.61
N LEU A 126 28.50 36.84 19.89
CA LEU A 126 27.49 37.20 18.90
C LEU A 126 27.73 38.61 18.36
N GLU A 127 28.07 39.57 19.22
CA GLU A 127 28.46 40.92 18.79
C GLU A 127 29.65 40.90 17.83
N THR A 128 30.68 40.10 18.11
CA THR A 128 31.84 39.93 17.23
C THR A 128 31.48 39.22 15.91
N ILE A 129 30.58 38.23 15.94
CA ILE A 129 30.12 37.55 14.73
C ILE A 129 29.32 38.50 13.85
N VAL A 130 28.38 39.26 14.43
CA VAL A 130 27.61 40.28 13.72
C VAL A 130 28.52 41.35 13.15
N GLU A 131 29.57 41.76 13.87
CA GLU A 131 30.53 42.75 13.36
C GLU A 131 31.35 42.21 12.19
N ARG A 132 31.85 40.97 12.28
CA ARG A 132 32.49 40.30 11.14
C ARG A 132 31.54 40.17 9.95
N TYR A 133 30.27 39.85 10.19
CA TYR A 133 29.24 39.81 9.16
C TYR A 133 29.02 41.20 8.53
N ARG A 134 28.93 42.27 9.33
CA ARG A 134 28.84 43.65 8.84
C ARG A 134 30.04 44.04 8.00
N GLN A 135 31.25 43.68 8.43
CA GLN A 135 32.48 43.97 7.71
C GLN A 135 32.58 43.18 6.39
N ALA A 136 32.18 41.90 6.39
CA ALA A 136 32.12 41.07 5.19
C ALA A 136 31.02 41.54 4.21
N ALA A 137 29.88 42.00 4.72
CA ALA A 137 28.78 42.54 3.91
C ALA A 137 29.02 43.99 3.44
N ARG A 138 29.84 44.77 4.15
CA ARG A 138 30.18 46.17 3.84
C ARG A 138 31.69 46.34 3.70
N ALA A 139 32.23 46.02 2.54
CA ALA A 139 33.57 46.42 2.14
C ALA A 139 33.73 47.95 1.91
N ALA A 140 32.81 48.82 2.37
CA ALA A 140 32.69 50.19 1.86
C ALA A 140 32.20 51.27 2.85
N THR A 141 32.47 51.17 4.16
CA THR A 141 32.34 52.32 5.08
C THR A 141 33.58 52.49 5.93
N ALA A 142 34.43 53.45 5.55
CA ALA A 142 35.62 53.81 6.30
C ALA A 142 35.24 54.46 7.65
N ILE A 143 35.93 54.07 8.73
CA ILE A 143 35.80 54.72 10.03
C ILE A 143 36.50 56.06 9.92
N MET A 144 35.80 57.16 10.21
CA MET A 144 36.33 58.52 10.06
C MET A 144 37.11 58.96 11.30
N CYS A 145 38.06 59.89 11.12
CA CYS A 145 38.83 60.50 12.19
C CYS A 145 37.94 61.43 13.03
N ASP A 146 37.94 61.23 14.34
CA ASP A 146 37.09 61.98 15.29
C ASP A 146 37.56 63.43 15.52
N LEU A 147 38.77 63.77 15.06
CA LEU A 147 39.46 65.03 15.40
C LEU A 147 39.83 65.91 14.21
N CYS A 148 39.56 65.47 12.99
CA CYS A 148 39.76 66.29 11.79
C CYS A 148 38.70 67.41 11.72
N LYS A 149 39.12 68.61 11.29
CA LYS A 149 38.15 69.63 10.86
C LYS A 149 37.46 69.16 9.57
N PRO A 150 36.17 69.49 9.33
CA PRO A 150 35.46 69.01 8.15
C PRO A 150 36.14 69.44 6.83
N PRO A 151 36.27 68.56 5.83
CA PRO A 151 35.78 67.17 5.82
C PRO A 151 36.70 66.21 6.62
N PRO A 152 36.13 65.31 7.43
CA PRO A 152 36.92 64.35 8.20
C PRO A 152 37.66 63.38 7.27
N GLN A 153 38.89 63.02 7.62
CA GLN A 153 39.68 62.02 6.89
C GLN A 153 39.41 60.62 7.43
N GLU A 154 39.68 59.59 6.63
CA GLU A 154 39.61 58.20 7.09
C GLU A 154 40.63 57.95 8.22
N SER A 155 40.15 57.31 9.28
CA SER A 155 40.99 56.85 10.38
C SER A 155 41.91 55.74 9.89
N THR A 156 43.16 55.80 10.31
CA THR A 156 44.14 54.73 10.05
C THR A 156 44.50 53.98 11.33
N LYS A 157 44.22 54.57 12.50
CA LYS A 157 44.56 54.02 13.82
C LYS A 157 43.49 54.39 14.83
N SER A 158 43.10 53.43 15.65
CA SER A 158 42.19 53.62 16.78
C SER A 158 42.93 53.34 18.06
N CYS A 159 42.92 54.28 19.00
CA CYS A 159 43.60 54.15 20.28
C CYS A 159 42.63 53.60 21.32
N MET A 160 42.96 52.44 21.92
CA MET A 160 42.11 51.76 22.90
C MET A 160 41.95 52.59 24.17
N ASP A 161 43.04 53.21 24.62
CA ASP A 161 43.05 54.02 25.84
C ASP A 161 42.37 55.39 25.67
N CYS A 162 42.46 55.99 24.48
CA CYS A 162 41.76 57.24 24.18
C CYS A 162 40.32 57.01 23.70
N SER A 163 39.93 55.77 23.41
CA SER A 163 38.62 55.41 22.85
C SER A 163 38.21 56.24 21.62
N ALA A 164 39.19 56.57 20.77
CA ALA A 164 39.01 57.44 19.61
C ALA A 164 39.79 56.94 18.38
N SER A 165 39.29 57.28 17.21
CA SER A 165 39.82 56.95 15.90
C SER A 165 40.50 58.16 15.27
N TYR A 166 41.73 57.98 14.80
CA TYR A 166 42.62 59.04 14.33
C TYR A 166 43.10 58.75 12.91
N CYS A 167 43.10 59.77 12.05
CA CYS A 167 43.94 59.74 10.85
C CYS A 167 45.43 59.79 11.26
N ASN A 168 46.33 59.39 10.36
CA ASN A 168 47.76 59.35 10.66
C ASN A 168 48.33 60.69 11.17
N GLU A 169 47.78 61.82 10.71
CA GLU A 169 48.22 63.16 11.11
C GLU A 169 47.71 63.54 12.50
N CYS A 170 46.41 63.35 12.76
CA CYS A 170 45.82 63.58 14.08
C CYS A 170 46.42 62.64 15.14
N PHE A 171 46.75 61.39 14.77
CA PHE A 171 47.37 60.44 15.69
C PHE A 171 48.74 60.94 16.16
N LYS A 172 49.59 61.45 15.26
CA LYS A 172 50.92 61.99 15.62
C LYS A 172 50.84 63.23 16.50
N ILE A 173 49.81 64.06 16.30
CA ILE A 173 49.59 65.28 17.08
C ILE A 173 49.13 64.93 18.51
N TYR A 174 48.23 63.95 18.66
CA TYR A 174 47.68 63.55 19.96
C TYR A 174 48.53 62.50 20.71
N HIS A 175 49.38 61.77 19.99
CA HIS A 175 50.35 60.80 20.51
C HIS A 175 51.79 61.15 20.09
N PRO A 176 52.33 62.32 20.51
CA PRO A 176 53.69 62.71 20.18
C PRO A 176 54.70 61.81 20.91
N TRP A 177 55.75 61.41 20.20
CA TRP A 177 56.77 60.49 20.68
C TRP A 177 57.44 61.05 21.96
N GLY A 178 57.63 60.19 22.96
CA GLY A 178 58.20 60.57 24.26
C GLY A 178 57.20 61.00 25.34
N THR A 179 55.89 60.98 25.06
CA THR A 179 54.84 61.24 26.06
C THR A 179 54.20 59.96 26.59
N VAL A 180 53.56 60.02 27.76
CA VAL A 180 52.77 58.90 28.33
C VAL A 180 51.69 58.43 27.34
N LYS A 181 51.13 59.37 26.56
CA LYS A 181 50.16 59.05 25.51
C LYS A 181 50.75 58.22 24.37
N ALA A 182 52.05 58.33 24.07
CA ALA A 182 52.68 57.50 23.04
C ALA A 182 52.76 56.02 23.41
N GLN A 183 52.56 55.67 24.69
CA GLN A 183 52.51 54.28 25.17
C GLN A 183 51.11 53.68 25.12
N HIS A 184 50.09 54.44 24.67
CA HIS A 184 48.74 53.93 24.55
C HIS A 184 48.67 52.82 23.50
N GLU A 185 47.89 51.77 23.80
CA GLU A 185 47.67 50.65 22.88
C GLU A 185 46.77 51.10 21.73
N TYR A 186 47.25 51.00 20.50
CA TYR A 186 46.47 51.33 19.31
C TYR A 186 46.35 50.12 18.37
N VAL A 187 45.19 50.00 17.75
CA VAL A 187 44.82 48.98 16.78
C VAL A 187 44.40 49.64 15.46
N GLY A 188 44.13 48.83 14.43
CA GLY A 188 43.51 49.35 13.20
C GLY A 188 42.13 49.97 13.49
N PRO A 189 41.54 50.74 12.55
CA PRO A 189 40.29 51.46 12.77
C PRO A 189 39.20 50.53 13.32
N THR A 190 38.70 50.82 14.51
CA THR A 190 37.66 50.04 15.19
C THR A 190 36.70 50.95 15.93
N THR A 191 35.43 50.57 16.00
CA THR A 191 34.43 51.19 16.87
C THR A 191 34.37 50.54 18.26
N ASN A 192 35.16 49.47 18.48
CA ASN A 192 35.12 48.63 19.67
C ASN A 192 36.37 48.80 20.55
N PHE A 193 36.35 49.79 21.44
CA PHE A 193 37.47 50.14 22.32
C PHE A 193 37.49 49.40 23.68
N ARG A 194 36.59 48.42 23.89
CA ARG A 194 36.42 47.77 25.21
C ARG A 194 37.19 46.43 25.32
N PRO A 195 37.90 46.17 26.44
CA PRO A 195 38.52 44.88 26.71
C PRO A 195 37.48 43.75 26.78
N LYS A 196 37.77 42.62 26.13
CA LYS A 196 36.91 41.42 26.10
C LYS A 196 37.04 40.60 27.39
N ILE A 197 36.65 41.18 28.52
CA ILE A 197 36.69 40.49 29.82
C ILE A 197 35.24 40.31 30.29
N LEU A 198 34.82 39.04 30.38
CA LEU A 198 33.55 38.66 30.98
C LEU A 198 33.67 38.76 32.50
N MET A 199 33.06 39.80 33.05
CA MET A 199 32.92 40.00 34.49
C MET A 199 31.67 39.28 35.00
N CYS A 200 31.72 38.79 36.23
CA CYS A 200 30.59 38.10 36.83
C CYS A 200 29.44 39.08 37.11
N PRO A 201 28.19 38.80 36.65
CA PRO A 201 27.02 39.63 36.97
C PRO A 201 26.70 39.68 38.46
N GLU A 202 27.18 38.70 39.23
CA GLU A 202 27.00 38.66 40.69
C GLU A 202 28.15 39.31 41.45
N HIS A 203 29.35 39.35 40.85
CA HIS A 203 30.58 39.83 41.46
C HIS A 203 31.32 40.71 40.45
N GLU A 204 30.98 42.00 40.40
CA GLU A 204 31.39 42.93 39.34
C GLU A 204 32.92 43.07 39.18
N THR A 205 33.68 42.82 40.25
CA THR A 205 35.15 42.88 40.26
C THR A 205 35.82 41.56 39.86
N GLU A 206 35.07 40.48 39.72
CA GLU A 206 35.62 39.14 39.47
C GLU A 206 35.44 38.66 38.03
N ARG A 207 36.51 38.06 37.52
CA ARG A 207 36.54 37.49 36.17
C ARG A 207 35.96 36.09 36.17
N ILE A 208 35.24 35.76 35.12
CA ILE A 208 34.68 34.44 34.91
C ILE A 208 35.76 33.51 34.35
N ASN A 209 36.06 32.43 35.07
CA ASN A 209 37.14 31.49 34.74
C ASN A 209 36.77 30.01 34.96
N MET A 210 35.53 29.74 35.38
CA MET A 210 35.06 28.41 35.74
C MET A 210 33.70 28.11 35.09
N TYR A 211 33.38 26.83 34.92
CA TYR A 211 32.13 26.39 34.30
C TYR A 211 31.38 25.46 35.25
N CYS A 212 30.14 25.81 35.58
CA CYS A 212 29.28 24.97 36.39
C CYS A 212 28.54 23.98 35.50
N GLU A 213 28.78 22.68 35.67
CA GLU A 213 28.17 21.65 34.83
C GLU A 213 26.68 21.45 35.10
N LEU A 214 26.24 21.61 36.35
CA LEU A 214 24.83 21.46 36.73
C LEU A 214 23.97 22.58 36.17
N CYS A 215 24.38 23.83 36.36
CA CYS A 215 23.66 25.00 35.84
C CYS A 215 23.99 25.35 34.38
N ARG A 216 24.90 24.62 33.75
CA ARG A 216 25.39 24.82 32.37
C ARG A 216 25.78 26.27 32.04
N ARG A 217 26.35 27.00 33.00
CA ARG A 217 26.69 28.42 32.86
C ARG A 217 28.09 28.74 33.38
N PRO A 218 28.77 29.75 32.82
CA PRO A 218 30.09 30.14 33.26
C PRO A 218 29.99 30.97 34.56
N VAL A 219 30.88 30.71 35.52
CA VAL A 219 30.87 31.27 36.88
C VAL A 219 32.27 31.77 37.28
N CYS A 220 32.34 32.69 38.24
CA CYS A 220 33.61 33.13 38.84
C CYS A 220 33.96 32.31 40.09
N HIS A 221 35.12 32.58 40.71
CA HIS A 221 35.54 31.88 41.92
C HIS A 221 34.69 32.18 43.16
N LEU A 222 34.20 33.41 43.31
CA LEU A 222 33.32 33.78 44.43
C LEU A 222 31.96 33.07 44.36
N CYS A 223 31.44 32.83 43.15
CA CYS A 223 30.22 32.04 42.97
C CYS A 223 30.37 30.60 43.51
N LYS A 224 31.57 30.03 43.46
CA LYS A 224 31.88 28.69 44.01
C LYS A 224 32.20 28.72 45.51
N LEU A 225 32.88 29.75 46.00
CA LEU A 225 33.34 29.80 47.39
C LEU A 225 32.26 30.23 48.39
N GLY A 226 31.30 31.06 47.98
CA GLY A 226 30.25 31.55 48.88
C GLY A 226 28.95 32.00 48.20
N GLY A 227 28.80 31.74 46.90
CA GLY A 227 27.61 32.11 46.14
C GLY A 227 26.68 30.92 45.85
N ASN A 228 25.74 31.14 44.93
CA ASN A 228 24.67 30.19 44.55
C ASN A 228 25.17 28.89 43.87
N HIS A 229 26.48 28.68 43.74
CA HIS A 229 27.10 27.49 43.14
C HIS A 229 28.06 26.75 44.09
N SER A 230 27.97 27.00 45.40
CA SER A 230 28.82 26.37 46.41
C SER A 230 28.77 24.83 46.38
N ASN A 231 27.60 24.26 46.12
CA ASN A 231 27.37 22.81 46.08
C ASN A 231 27.39 22.22 44.66
N HIS A 232 27.74 23.01 43.63
CA HIS A 232 27.70 22.54 42.26
C HIS A 232 29.06 22.05 41.76
N ARG A 233 29.07 21.03 40.89
CA ARG A 233 30.30 20.58 40.22
C ARG A 233 30.75 21.65 39.22
N VAL A 234 31.95 22.16 39.44
CA VAL A 234 32.55 23.24 38.66
C VAL A 234 33.91 22.79 38.13
N THR A 235 34.11 22.94 36.82
CA THR A 235 35.37 22.65 36.12
C THR A 235 36.07 23.93 35.66
N THR A 236 37.31 23.80 35.20
CA THR A 236 38.03 24.93 34.59
C THR A 236 37.40 25.30 33.25
N MET A 237 37.52 26.57 32.86
CA MET A 237 37.00 27.02 31.56
C MET A 237 37.67 26.29 30.39
N SER A 238 38.96 25.94 30.52
CA SER A 238 39.73 25.25 29.47
C SER A 238 39.20 23.84 29.19
N SER A 239 38.83 23.07 30.22
CA SER A 239 38.28 21.73 30.02
C SER A 239 36.87 21.79 29.42
N ALA A 240 36.02 22.69 29.92
CA ALA A 240 34.67 22.90 29.41
C ALA A 240 34.69 23.35 27.93
N TYR A 241 35.61 24.24 27.57
CA TYR A 241 35.82 24.66 26.18
C TYR A 241 36.12 23.48 25.25
N LYS A 242 37.06 22.59 25.63
CA LYS A 242 37.43 21.44 24.81
C LYS A 242 36.23 20.51 24.59
N THR A 243 35.53 20.14 25.67
CA THR A 243 34.38 19.23 25.59
C THR A 243 33.22 19.81 24.80
N LEU A 244 32.86 21.08 25.02
CA LEU A 244 31.77 21.74 24.29
C LEU A 244 32.10 21.93 22.81
N LYS A 245 33.36 22.27 22.48
CA LYS A 245 33.82 22.42 21.10
C LYS A 245 33.78 21.09 20.33
N GLU A 246 34.25 20.01 20.95
CA GLU A 246 34.21 18.67 20.34
C GLU A 246 32.77 18.19 20.12
N LYS A 247 31.88 18.40 21.10
CA LYS A 247 30.46 18.04 20.97
C LYS A 247 29.78 18.83 19.86
N LEU A 248 29.97 20.15 19.82
CA LEU A 248 29.39 21.01 18.80
C LEU A 248 29.90 20.65 17.40
N SER A 249 31.18 20.30 17.25
CA SER A 249 31.74 19.83 15.98
C SER A 249 31.02 18.57 15.49
N LYS A 250 30.86 17.55 16.35
CA LYS A 250 30.17 16.30 15.99
C LYS A 250 28.71 16.54 15.59
N ASP A 251 28.00 17.39 16.33
CA ASP A 251 26.60 17.71 16.04
C ASP A 251 26.47 18.45 14.70
N ILE A 252 27.41 19.35 14.36
CA ILE A 252 27.46 20.05 13.06
C ILE A 252 27.77 19.07 11.92
N ASP A 253 28.79 18.21 12.09
CA ASP A 253 29.17 17.22 11.07
C ASP A 253 28.00 16.27 10.76
N TYR A 254 27.22 15.90 11.78
CA TYR A 254 26.00 15.11 11.61
C TYR A 254 24.94 15.84 10.79
N LEU A 255 24.68 17.12 11.09
CA LEU A 255 23.69 17.92 10.35
C LEU A 255 24.09 18.12 8.88
N ILE A 256 25.36 18.40 8.62
CA ILE A 256 25.90 18.50 7.25
C ILE A 256 25.74 17.16 6.52
N GLY A 257 26.06 16.05 7.18
CA GLY A 257 25.90 14.71 6.61
C GLY A 257 24.45 14.33 6.28
N LYS A 258 23.46 14.94 6.95
CA LYS A 258 22.02 14.70 6.70
C LYS A 258 21.41 15.61 5.64
N GLU A 259 22.10 16.65 5.22
CA GLU A 259 21.60 17.59 4.21
C GLU A 259 21.26 16.91 2.88
N SER A 260 22.10 15.98 2.43
CA SER A 260 21.90 15.21 1.20
C SER A 260 20.65 14.32 1.28
N GLN A 261 20.41 13.70 2.44
CA GLN A 261 19.24 12.84 2.67
C GLN A 261 17.93 13.66 2.59
N VAL A 262 17.89 14.83 3.23
CA VAL A 262 16.70 15.71 3.17
C VAL A 262 16.45 16.20 1.75
N LYS A 263 17.50 16.58 1.01
CA LYS A 263 17.39 16.96 -0.42
C LYS A 263 16.85 15.82 -1.29
N SER A 264 17.26 14.58 -1.01
CA SER A 264 16.74 13.38 -1.70
C SER A 264 15.25 13.19 -1.42
N GLN A 265 14.84 13.28 -0.15
CA GLN A 265 13.42 13.15 0.24
C GLN A 265 12.54 14.24 -0.38
N ILE A 266 13.04 15.48 -0.45
CA ILE A 266 12.32 16.57 -1.14
C ILE A 266 12.16 16.24 -2.64
N SER A 267 13.19 15.70 -3.28
CA SER A 267 13.12 15.29 -4.69
C SER A 267 12.10 14.18 -4.90
N GLU A 268 12.08 13.18 -4.02
CA GLU A 268 11.11 12.07 -4.02
C GLU A 268 9.67 12.57 -3.85
N LEU A 269 9.42 13.45 -2.88
CA LEU A 269 8.11 14.08 -2.68
C LEU A 269 7.66 14.87 -3.92
N ASN A 270 8.56 15.61 -4.56
CA ASN A 270 8.23 16.33 -5.80
C ASN A 270 7.88 15.38 -6.96
N LEU A 271 8.50 14.20 -7.04
CA LEU A 271 8.15 13.18 -8.03
C LEU A 271 6.75 12.63 -7.76
N LEU A 272 6.45 12.27 -6.50
CA LEU A 272 5.14 11.77 -6.10
C LEU A 272 4.02 12.80 -6.36
N MET A 273 4.30 14.09 -6.14
CA MET A 273 3.35 15.16 -6.47
C MET A 273 3.05 15.21 -7.97
N LYS A 274 4.08 15.13 -8.83
CA LYS A 274 3.91 15.12 -10.29
C LYS A 274 3.17 13.87 -10.77
N GLU A 275 3.46 12.72 -10.19
CA GLU A 275 2.78 11.46 -10.51
C GLU A 275 1.30 11.52 -10.14
N THR A 276 0.98 12.06 -8.95
CA THR A 276 -0.41 12.25 -8.50
C THR A 276 -1.17 13.20 -9.42
N GLU A 277 -0.55 14.29 -9.86
CA GLU A 277 -1.13 15.23 -10.82
C GLU A 277 -1.42 14.56 -12.19
N CYS A 278 -0.45 13.81 -12.72
CA CYS A 278 -0.60 13.06 -13.97
C CYS A 278 -1.70 11.98 -13.88
N ASN A 279 -1.74 11.23 -12.78
CA ASN A 279 -2.77 10.23 -12.53
C ASN A 279 -4.17 10.87 -12.43
N GLY A 280 -4.27 12.04 -11.80
CA GLY A 280 -5.51 12.81 -11.73
C GLY A 280 -6.01 13.26 -13.10
N GLU A 281 -5.13 13.78 -13.96
CA GLU A 281 -5.53 14.18 -15.31
C GLU A 281 -5.93 12.96 -16.18
N ARG A 282 -5.20 11.84 -16.09
CA ARG A 282 -5.57 10.59 -16.79
C ARG A 282 -6.94 10.08 -16.36
N ALA A 283 -7.25 10.06 -15.06
CA ALA A 283 -8.55 9.63 -14.56
C ALA A 283 -9.69 10.51 -15.10
N LYS A 284 -9.44 11.81 -15.24
CA LYS A 284 -10.38 12.76 -15.83
C LYS A 284 -10.56 12.53 -17.35
N GLU A 285 -9.48 12.31 -18.10
CA GLU A 285 -9.55 11.96 -19.52
C GLU A 285 -10.30 10.65 -19.76
N GLU A 286 -10.07 9.63 -18.93
CA GLU A 286 -10.80 8.38 -18.98
C GLU A 286 -12.29 8.60 -18.74
N ALA A 287 -12.66 9.35 -17.71
CA ALA A 287 -14.07 9.67 -17.43
C ALA A 287 -14.74 10.35 -18.65
N VAL A 288 -14.09 11.36 -19.23
CA VAL A 288 -14.58 12.05 -20.43
C VAL A 288 -14.76 11.07 -21.59
N THR A 289 -13.78 10.21 -21.84
CA THR A 289 -13.83 9.22 -22.93
C THR A 289 -15.01 8.24 -22.76
N HIS A 290 -15.32 7.81 -21.54
CA HIS A 290 -16.47 6.94 -21.28
C HIS A 290 -17.80 7.64 -21.56
N PHE A 291 -17.94 8.91 -21.17
CA PHE A 291 -19.14 9.70 -21.48
C PHE A 291 -19.29 9.99 -22.98
N GLU A 292 -18.19 10.28 -23.68
CA GLU A 292 -18.20 10.48 -25.14
C GLU A 292 -18.70 9.24 -25.87
N LYS A 293 -18.24 8.04 -25.50
CA LYS A 293 -18.75 6.77 -26.05
C LYS A 293 -20.26 6.59 -25.83
N LEU A 294 -20.77 6.96 -24.64
CA LEU A 294 -22.21 6.91 -24.37
C LEU A 294 -22.98 7.90 -25.27
N PHE A 295 -22.45 9.12 -25.47
CA PHE A 295 -23.05 10.09 -26.39
C PHE A 295 -23.06 9.59 -27.83
N GLU A 296 -22.00 8.95 -28.31
CA GLU A 296 -21.93 8.38 -29.66
C GLU A 296 -23.03 7.33 -29.88
N ILE A 297 -23.17 6.39 -28.95
CA ILE A 297 -24.20 5.33 -29.04
C ILE A 297 -25.61 5.93 -29.02
N LEU A 298 -25.85 6.93 -28.17
CA LEU A 298 -27.14 7.62 -28.10
C LEU A 298 -27.46 8.37 -29.39
N GLU A 299 -26.47 9.05 -29.98
CA GLU A 299 -26.65 9.80 -31.22
C GLU A 299 -26.84 8.87 -32.42
N GLU A 300 -26.13 7.73 -32.46
CA GLU A 300 -26.34 6.69 -33.46
C GLU A 300 -27.77 6.12 -33.38
N ARG A 301 -28.23 5.80 -32.16
CA ARG A 301 -29.58 5.27 -31.94
C ARG A 301 -30.65 6.27 -32.35
N LYS A 302 -30.49 7.53 -31.98
CA LYS A 302 -31.37 8.64 -32.41
C LYS A 302 -31.40 8.77 -33.93
N SER A 303 -30.25 8.76 -34.59
CA SER A 303 -30.14 8.83 -36.06
C SER A 303 -30.85 7.66 -36.74
N SER A 304 -30.68 6.45 -36.21
CA SER A 304 -31.34 5.23 -36.73
C SER A 304 -32.87 5.31 -36.65
N VAL A 305 -33.40 5.74 -35.50
CA VAL A 305 -34.85 5.90 -35.30
C VAL A 305 -35.43 6.96 -36.25
N LEU A 306 -34.76 8.12 -36.38
CA LEU A 306 -35.20 9.18 -37.30
C LEU A 306 -35.22 8.70 -38.75
N LYS A 307 -34.18 8.00 -39.21
CA LYS A 307 -34.13 7.43 -40.56
C LYS A 307 -35.26 6.43 -40.81
N ALA A 308 -35.60 5.60 -39.82
CA ALA A 308 -36.70 4.64 -39.94
C ALA A 308 -38.06 5.33 -40.07
N ILE A 309 -38.28 6.41 -39.31
CA ILE A 309 -39.49 7.24 -39.40
C ILE A 309 -39.58 7.90 -40.77
N ASP A 310 -38.51 8.50 -41.27
CA ASP A 310 -38.48 9.15 -42.58
C ASP A 310 -38.70 8.17 -43.73
N ALA A 311 -38.10 6.97 -43.66
CA ALA A 311 -38.32 5.92 -44.64
C ALA A 311 -39.78 5.44 -44.67
N SER A 312 -40.38 5.24 -43.49
CA SER A 312 -41.79 4.86 -43.35
C SER A 312 -42.73 5.94 -43.87
N LYS A 313 -42.44 7.21 -43.53
CA LYS A 313 -43.15 8.39 -44.05
C LYS A 313 -43.09 8.43 -45.57
N LYS A 314 -41.90 8.29 -46.16
CA LYS A 314 -41.70 8.31 -47.61
C LYS A 314 -42.50 7.19 -48.29
N LEU A 315 -42.39 5.96 -47.79
CA LEU A 315 -43.13 4.81 -48.34
C LEU A 315 -44.65 5.02 -48.32
N ARG A 316 -45.18 5.59 -47.23
CA ARG A 316 -46.62 5.90 -47.12
C ARG A 316 -47.04 7.01 -48.08
N LEU A 317 -46.22 8.05 -48.23
CA LEU A 317 -46.45 9.12 -49.20
C LEU A 317 -46.42 8.59 -50.63
N ASP A 318 -45.46 7.74 -50.98
CA ASP A 318 -45.37 7.11 -52.30
C ASP A 318 -46.63 6.27 -52.60
N LYS A 319 -47.12 5.49 -51.61
CA LYS A 319 -48.39 4.75 -51.75
C LYS A 319 -49.59 5.66 -51.98
N PHE A 320 -49.68 6.79 -51.27
CA PHE A 320 -50.74 7.77 -51.50
C PHE A 320 -50.62 8.42 -52.87
N GLN A 321 -49.40 8.76 -53.30
CA GLN A 321 -49.13 9.36 -54.59
C GLN A 321 -49.54 8.42 -55.73
N THR A 322 -49.18 7.14 -55.67
CA THR A 322 -49.62 6.13 -56.66
C THR A 322 -51.14 5.98 -56.65
N GLN A 323 -51.78 5.97 -55.48
CA GLN A 323 -53.24 5.91 -55.39
C GLN A 323 -53.89 7.15 -56.04
N VAL A 324 -53.30 8.35 -55.87
CA VAL A 324 -53.77 9.56 -56.53
C VAL A 324 -53.63 9.45 -58.06
N GLU A 325 -52.51 8.94 -58.55
CA GLU A 325 -52.25 8.74 -59.99
C GLU A 325 -53.22 7.72 -60.61
N GLU A 326 -53.53 6.63 -59.93
CA GLU A 326 -54.53 5.64 -60.38
C GLU A 326 -55.92 6.28 -60.53
N TYR A 327 -56.34 7.08 -59.54
CA TYR A 327 -57.64 7.77 -59.59
C TYR A 327 -57.65 8.92 -60.62
N GLN A 328 -56.52 9.60 -60.84
CA GLN A 328 -56.38 10.57 -61.94
C GLN A 328 -56.47 9.88 -63.30
N GLY A 329 -55.83 8.73 -63.50
CA GLY A 329 -55.95 7.94 -64.73
C GLY A 329 -57.36 7.41 -64.96
N LEU A 330 -58.10 7.06 -63.89
CA LEU A 330 -59.53 6.76 -63.99
C LEU A 330 -60.35 7.99 -64.43
N LEU A 331 -59.95 9.20 -64.04
CA LEU A 331 -60.59 10.44 -64.46
C LEU A 331 -60.27 10.81 -65.93
N GLU A 332 -59.07 10.51 -66.42
CA GLU A 332 -58.69 10.66 -67.83
C GLU A 332 -59.52 9.76 -68.76
N ASN A 333 -60.09 8.66 -68.24
CA ASN A 333 -61.14 7.90 -68.92
C ASN A 333 -62.48 8.64 -69.05
N ASN A 334 -62.59 9.93 -68.72
CA ASN A 334 -63.74 10.78 -69.06
C ASN A 334 -64.07 10.75 -70.56
N GLY A 335 -63.09 10.49 -71.43
CA GLY A 335 -63.33 10.24 -72.85
C GLY A 335 -64.26 9.05 -73.11
N LEU A 336 -64.35 8.09 -72.18
CA LEU A 336 -65.27 6.95 -72.22
C LEU A 336 -66.74 7.39 -72.04
N VAL A 337 -66.98 8.43 -71.26
CA VAL A 337 -68.32 9.04 -71.10
C VAL A 337 -68.72 9.74 -72.39
N GLY A 338 -67.81 10.51 -73.00
CA GLY A 338 -68.04 11.12 -74.31
C GLY A 338 -68.25 10.07 -75.42
N TYR A 339 -67.44 9.02 -75.45
CA TYR A 339 -67.60 7.89 -76.37
C TYR A 339 -68.93 7.16 -76.15
N ALA A 340 -69.34 6.96 -74.90
CA ALA A 340 -70.63 6.38 -74.58
C ALA A 340 -71.79 7.24 -75.09
N GLN A 341 -71.69 8.57 -74.93
CA GLN A 341 -72.68 9.52 -75.45
C GLN A 341 -72.76 9.49 -76.97
N GLU A 342 -71.66 9.32 -77.70
CA GLU A 342 -71.68 9.17 -79.16
C GLU A 342 -72.25 7.82 -79.60
N VAL A 343 -71.90 6.71 -78.95
CA VAL A 343 -72.47 5.37 -79.24
C VAL A 343 -73.99 5.37 -79.05
N LEU A 344 -74.51 6.15 -78.10
CA LEU A 344 -75.96 6.30 -77.89
C LEU A 344 -76.70 7.02 -79.03
N LYS A 345 -76.00 7.70 -79.94
CA LYS A 345 -76.59 8.35 -81.12
C LYS A 345 -76.69 7.41 -82.34
N GLU A 346 -76.12 6.22 -82.26
CA GLU A 346 -76.12 5.26 -83.37
C GLU A 346 -77.55 4.79 -83.66
N THR A 347 -77.91 4.75 -84.95
CA THR A 347 -79.29 4.47 -85.39
C THR A 347 -79.46 3.04 -85.92
N ASP A 348 -78.37 2.40 -86.34
CA ASP A 348 -78.37 0.99 -86.76
C ASP A 348 -78.35 0.04 -85.55
N GLN A 349 -79.35 -0.83 -85.48
CA GLN A 349 -79.56 -1.73 -84.33
C GLN A 349 -78.42 -2.74 -84.18
N SER A 350 -77.88 -3.27 -85.27
CA SER A 350 -76.79 -4.27 -85.23
C SER A 350 -75.46 -3.66 -84.79
N CYS A 351 -75.09 -2.51 -85.36
CA CYS A 351 -73.87 -1.77 -85.02
C CYS A 351 -73.91 -1.25 -83.57
N PHE A 352 -75.08 -0.79 -83.12
CA PHE A 352 -75.28 -0.37 -81.73
C PHE A 352 -75.04 -1.54 -80.76
N VAL A 353 -75.70 -2.68 -80.97
CA VAL A 353 -75.60 -3.83 -80.04
C VAL A 353 -74.16 -4.38 -79.98
N GLN A 354 -73.44 -4.42 -81.10
CA GLN A 354 -72.04 -4.85 -81.15
C GLN A 354 -71.14 -4.00 -80.25
N THR A 355 -71.33 -2.68 -80.28
CA THR A 355 -70.48 -1.72 -79.56
C THR A 355 -70.93 -1.53 -78.10
N ALA A 356 -72.25 -1.53 -77.86
CA ALA A 356 -72.87 -1.31 -76.56
C ALA A 356 -72.46 -2.37 -75.52
N LYS A 357 -72.33 -3.64 -75.91
CA LYS A 357 -71.91 -4.71 -74.99
C LYS A 357 -70.47 -4.50 -74.49
N GLN A 358 -69.56 -4.11 -75.37
CA GLN A 358 -68.16 -3.86 -75.00
C GLN A 358 -68.02 -2.59 -74.17
N LEU A 359 -68.81 -1.55 -74.48
CA LEU A 359 -68.87 -0.32 -73.71
C LEU A 359 -69.44 -0.55 -72.30
N HIS A 360 -70.52 -1.32 -72.17
CA HIS A 360 -71.14 -1.64 -70.88
C HIS A 360 -70.16 -2.34 -69.94
N LEU A 361 -69.38 -3.32 -70.45
CA LEU A 361 -68.36 -4.00 -69.66
C LEU A 361 -67.25 -3.05 -69.18
N ARG A 362 -66.84 -2.08 -70.02
CA ARG A 362 -65.84 -1.06 -69.64
C ARG A 362 -66.38 -0.11 -68.57
N ILE A 363 -67.63 0.35 -68.71
CA ILE A 363 -68.30 1.22 -67.72
C ILE A 363 -68.52 0.47 -66.40
N GLN A 364 -68.97 -0.78 -66.46
CA GLN A 364 -69.17 -1.60 -65.27
C GLN A 364 -67.86 -1.78 -64.49
N LYS A 365 -66.77 -2.10 -65.19
CA LYS A 365 -65.43 -2.25 -64.57
C LYS A 365 -64.96 -0.94 -63.91
N ALA A 366 -65.16 0.21 -64.56
CA ALA A 366 -64.84 1.51 -63.96
C ALA A 366 -65.73 1.86 -62.77
N THR A 367 -67.02 1.50 -62.82
CA THR A 367 -67.98 1.75 -61.75
C THR A 367 -67.73 0.87 -60.53
N GLU A 368 -67.28 -0.36 -60.71
CA GLU A 368 -66.89 -1.26 -59.62
C GLU A 368 -65.66 -0.73 -58.86
N SER A 369 -64.67 -0.16 -59.55
CA SER A 369 -63.50 0.48 -58.93
C SER A 369 -63.85 1.70 -58.05
N LEU A 370 -64.97 2.38 -58.33
CA LEU A 370 -65.43 3.56 -57.58
C LEU A 370 -66.25 3.22 -56.32
N LYS A 371 -66.75 1.98 -56.18
CA LYS A 371 -67.68 1.59 -55.10
C LYS A 371 -67.03 1.43 -53.73
N SER A 372 -65.70 1.36 -53.61
CA SER A 372 -65.02 1.28 -52.31
C SER A 372 -63.70 2.04 -52.28
N PHE A 373 -63.73 3.28 -51.79
CA PHE A 373 -62.52 4.01 -51.46
C PHE A 373 -61.97 3.54 -50.10
N ARG A 374 -60.70 3.11 -50.09
CA ARG A 374 -59.94 2.87 -48.86
C ARG A 374 -58.53 3.45 -49.03
N PRO A 375 -58.02 4.26 -48.09
CA PRO A 375 -56.66 4.78 -48.17
C PRO A 375 -55.62 3.66 -48.26
N ALA A 376 -54.63 3.81 -49.14
CA ALA A 376 -53.58 2.80 -49.38
C ALA A 376 -52.61 2.60 -48.19
N ALA A 377 -52.60 3.52 -47.23
CA ALA A 377 -51.80 3.46 -46.01
C ALA A 377 -52.50 4.19 -44.84
N GLN A 378 -52.05 3.90 -43.62
CA GLN A 378 -52.44 4.63 -42.40
C GLN A 378 -51.57 5.88 -42.21
N THR A 379 -52.12 6.91 -41.56
CA THR A 379 -51.44 8.18 -41.30
C THR A 379 -50.73 8.24 -39.94
N SER A 380 -51.06 7.34 -39.02
CA SER A 380 -50.52 7.33 -37.65
C SER A 380 -49.14 6.65 -37.56
N PHE A 381 -48.27 7.18 -36.71
CA PHE A 381 -46.95 6.61 -36.38
C PHE A 381 -46.92 5.96 -34.99
N GLU A 382 -48.06 5.41 -34.55
CA GLU A 382 -48.20 4.80 -33.22
C GLU A 382 -47.21 3.66 -32.96
N ASP A 383 -46.69 3.04 -34.02
CA ASP A 383 -45.64 2.01 -33.95
C ASP A 383 -44.23 2.57 -33.65
N TYR A 384 -44.03 3.90 -33.68
CA TYR A 384 -42.73 4.57 -33.51
C TYR A 384 -42.63 5.38 -32.21
N VAL A 385 -43.20 4.88 -31.11
CA VAL A 385 -43.11 5.51 -29.79
C VAL A 385 -41.78 5.12 -29.11
N VAL A 386 -40.91 6.10 -28.87
CA VAL A 386 -39.65 5.91 -28.13
C VAL A 386 -39.92 6.14 -26.65
N ASN A 387 -39.78 5.10 -25.83
CA ASN A 387 -39.81 5.22 -24.37
C ASN A 387 -38.37 5.27 -23.82
N THR A 388 -38.01 6.36 -23.16
CA THR A 388 -36.67 6.59 -22.59
C THR A 388 -36.62 6.45 -21.07
N SER A 389 -37.73 6.13 -20.40
CA SER A 389 -37.84 6.22 -18.94
C SER A 389 -36.81 5.35 -18.20
N LYS A 390 -36.64 4.10 -18.64
CA LYS A 390 -35.68 3.16 -18.04
C LYS A 390 -34.23 3.60 -18.25
N GLN A 391 -33.91 4.14 -19.42
CA GLN A 391 -32.57 4.60 -19.76
C GLN A 391 -32.21 5.86 -18.97
N THR A 392 -33.18 6.74 -18.70
CA THR A 392 -32.95 7.93 -17.85
C THR A 392 -32.72 7.54 -16.39
N GLU A 393 -33.41 6.52 -15.89
CA GLU A 393 -33.18 5.95 -14.55
C GLU A 393 -31.77 5.34 -14.44
N LEU A 394 -31.39 4.47 -15.39
CA LEU A 394 -30.06 3.86 -15.44
C LEU A 394 -28.92 4.88 -15.58
N LEU A 395 -29.12 5.95 -16.35
CA LEU A 395 -28.14 7.05 -16.45
C LEU A 395 -28.10 7.90 -15.17
N GLY A 396 -29.20 8.01 -14.42
CA GLY A 396 -29.27 8.70 -13.13
C GLY A 396 -28.60 7.94 -11.99
N GLU A 397 -28.53 6.60 -12.09
CA GLU A 397 -27.83 5.72 -11.16
C GLU A 397 -26.30 5.69 -11.36
N LEU A 398 -25.77 6.40 -12.37
CA LEU A 398 -24.33 6.53 -12.58
C LEU A 398 -23.68 7.28 -11.41
N SER A 399 -23.21 6.53 -10.41
CA SER A 399 -22.53 7.04 -9.24
C SER A 399 -21.01 7.04 -9.43
N PHE A 400 -20.35 8.14 -9.02
CA PHE A 400 -18.92 8.11 -8.74
C PHE A 400 -18.70 7.27 -7.48
N PHE A 401 -18.05 6.10 -7.63
CA PHE A 401 -17.58 5.31 -6.49
C PHE A 401 -16.47 6.10 -5.78
N SER A 402 -16.89 6.95 -4.83
CA SER A 402 -16.04 7.81 -4.00
C SER A 402 -15.44 7.06 -2.81
N SER A 403 -16.00 5.90 -2.50
CA SER A 403 -15.37 4.86 -1.69
C SER A 403 -14.76 3.90 -2.70
N GLY A 404 -13.43 3.73 -2.71
CA GLY A 404 -12.80 2.78 -3.63
C GLY A 404 -13.44 1.39 -3.56
N ILE A 405 -13.24 0.58 -4.59
CA ILE A 405 -13.78 -0.79 -4.63
C ILE A 405 -13.26 -1.56 -3.41
N ASP A 406 -14.17 -2.26 -2.72
CA ASP A 406 -13.81 -3.14 -1.61
C ASP A 406 -12.73 -4.13 -2.04
N VAL A 407 -11.81 -4.44 -1.14
CA VAL A 407 -10.72 -5.37 -1.47
C VAL A 407 -11.30 -6.79 -1.56
N PRO A 408 -11.13 -7.51 -2.68
CA PRO A 408 -11.53 -8.92 -2.75
C PRO A 408 -10.70 -9.73 -1.76
N GLU A 409 -11.33 -10.68 -1.07
CA GLU A 409 -10.65 -11.52 -0.08
C GLU A 409 -10.55 -12.96 -0.60
N ILE A 410 -9.31 -13.46 -0.69
CA ILE A 410 -9.06 -14.84 -1.13
C ILE A 410 -9.51 -15.80 -0.03
N ASN A 411 -10.32 -16.78 -0.39
CA ASN A 411 -10.76 -17.83 0.51
C ASN A 411 -9.69 -18.93 0.57
N GLU A 412 -8.95 -18.98 1.67
CA GLU A 412 -7.88 -19.95 1.89
C GLU A 412 -8.41 -21.40 1.96
N GLU A 413 -9.62 -21.63 2.49
CA GLU A 413 -10.20 -22.97 2.64
C GLU A 413 -10.69 -23.57 1.31
N GLN A 414 -11.16 -22.71 0.39
CA GLN A 414 -11.64 -23.11 -0.92
C GLN A 414 -10.55 -23.09 -2.00
N SER A 415 -9.41 -22.46 -1.73
CA SER A 415 -8.26 -22.43 -2.63
C SER A 415 -7.42 -23.69 -2.43
N LYS A 416 -7.10 -24.42 -3.50
CA LYS A 416 -6.46 -25.74 -3.43
C LYS A 416 -5.36 -25.90 -4.46
N VAL A 417 -4.35 -26.69 -4.11
CA VAL A 417 -3.25 -27.05 -5.01
C VAL A 417 -3.16 -28.57 -5.11
N TYR A 418 -3.22 -29.08 -6.34
CA TYR A 418 -2.92 -30.48 -6.61
C TYR A 418 -2.16 -30.61 -7.93
N ASN A 419 -2.81 -30.98 -9.03
CA ASN A 419 -2.21 -30.94 -10.38
C ASN A 419 -2.15 -29.51 -10.93
N ASN A 420 -3.16 -28.71 -10.62
CA ASN A 420 -3.28 -27.29 -10.95
C ASN A 420 -3.58 -26.51 -9.66
N VAL A 421 -3.54 -25.18 -9.73
CA VAL A 421 -3.91 -24.31 -8.60
C VAL A 421 -5.28 -23.73 -8.85
N LEU A 422 -6.23 -23.97 -7.94
CA LEU A 422 -7.54 -23.32 -7.90
C LEU A 422 -7.50 -22.22 -6.84
N ILE A 423 -7.73 -20.98 -7.26
CA ILE A 423 -7.89 -19.83 -6.36
C ILE A 423 -9.34 -19.41 -6.37
N ASN A 424 -9.94 -19.30 -5.19
CA ASN A 424 -11.30 -18.81 -4.97
C ASN A 424 -11.25 -17.55 -4.08
N TRP A 425 -12.04 -16.54 -4.40
CA TRP A 425 -12.17 -15.33 -3.59
C TRP A 425 -13.63 -14.93 -3.44
N TYR A 426 -13.93 -14.14 -2.42
CA TYR A 426 -15.23 -13.49 -2.28
C TYR A 426 -15.07 -11.98 -2.40
N HIS A 427 -16.12 -11.36 -2.92
CA HIS A 427 -16.26 -9.92 -2.96
C HIS A 427 -17.59 -9.55 -2.29
N PRO A 428 -17.62 -8.57 -1.37
CA PRO A 428 -18.86 -8.11 -0.77
C PRO A 428 -19.89 -7.70 -1.83
N GLU A 429 -21.16 -8.13 -1.66
CA GLU A 429 -22.22 -7.91 -2.67
C GLU A 429 -22.56 -6.43 -2.91
N LYS A 430 -22.21 -5.55 -1.97
CA LYS A 430 -22.51 -4.12 -2.06
C LYS A 430 -21.80 -3.43 -3.23
N ASP A 431 -20.66 -3.95 -3.67
CA ASP A 431 -19.85 -3.39 -4.75
C ASP A 431 -19.39 -4.44 -5.74
N LYS A 432 -20.32 -5.14 -6.42
CA LYS A 432 -19.94 -6.10 -7.47
C LYS A 432 -18.97 -5.45 -8.48
N ALA A 433 -17.79 -6.05 -8.61
CA ALA A 433 -16.78 -5.71 -9.60
C ALA A 433 -17.18 -6.27 -10.97
N ASP A 434 -16.78 -5.58 -12.03
CA ASP A 434 -17.02 -5.99 -13.42
C ASP A 434 -16.04 -7.12 -13.83
N SER A 435 -14.80 -7.01 -13.36
CA SER A 435 -13.76 -8.02 -13.55
C SER A 435 -12.78 -8.05 -12.37
N TYR A 436 -11.99 -9.11 -12.30
CA TYR A 436 -10.91 -9.29 -11.34
C TYR A 436 -9.62 -9.56 -12.09
N VAL A 437 -8.50 -9.09 -11.56
CA VAL A 437 -7.17 -9.50 -12.03
C VAL A 437 -6.53 -10.33 -10.93
N LEU A 438 -6.29 -11.60 -11.25
CA LEU A 438 -5.51 -12.51 -10.41
C LEU A 438 -4.04 -12.37 -10.80
N GLU A 439 -3.24 -11.99 -9.82
CA GLU A 439 -1.81 -11.83 -9.96
C GLU A 439 -1.07 -12.95 -9.23
N TYR A 440 -0.06 -13.54 -9.87
CA TYR A 440 0.75 -14.56 -9.24
C TYR A 440 2.23 -14.48 -9.61
N ARG A 441 3.08 -14.89 -8.67
CA ARG A 441 4.54 -14.94 -8.88
C ARG A 441 5.17 -16.11 -8.14
N LYS A 442 6.30 -16.59 -8.66
CA LYS A 442 7.15 -17.56 -8.00
C LYS A 442 8.00 -16.86 -6.94
N ILE A 443 8.04 -17.40 -5.72
CA ILE A 443 8.87 -16.89 -4.63
C ILE A 443 10.24 -17.59 -4.70
N ASN A 444 11.24 -16.91 -5.26
CA ASN A 444 12.65 -17.32 -5.17
C ASN A 444 13.30 -16.64 -3.95
N ARG A 445 14.11 -17.37 -3.18
CA ARG A 445 14.80 -16.81 -1.99
C ARG A 445 15.93 -15.84 -2.34
N ASP A 446 16.42 -15.87 -3.58
CA ASP A 446 17.66 -15.18 -4.01
C ASP A 446 17.45 -14.09 -5.08
N GLU A 447 16.21 -13.79 -5.50
CA GLU A 447 15.94 -12.80 -6.55
C GLU A 447 14.87 -11.79 -6.11
N GLU A 448 15.31 -10.58 -5.80
CA GLU A 448 14.44 -9.42 -5.62
C GLU A 448 13.87 -8.99 -6.99
N MET A 449 12.53 -8.89 -7.08
CA MET A 449 11.74 -8.30 -8.18
C MET A 449 11.58 -9.11 -9.49
N LEU A 450 10.88 -10.25 -9.45
CA LEU A 450 10.13 -10.71 -10.63
C LEU A 450 8.76 -10.00 -10.70
N SER A 451 8.36 -9.59 -11.91
CA SER A 451 7.04 -9.02 -12.19
C SER A 451 5.93 -10.03 -11.91
N TRP A 452 4.78 -9.55 -11.42
CA TRP A 452 3.59 -10.38 -11.26
C TRP A 452 3.06 -10.80 -12.64
N ASN A 453 2.68 -12.07 -12.79
CA ASN A 453 1.90 -12.51 -13.95
C ASN A 453 0.45 -12.15 -13.68
N GLU A 454 -0.21 -11.50 -14.64
CA GLU A 454 -1.58 -11.01 -14.48
C GLU A 454 -2.52 -11.81 -15.37
N ILE A 455 -3.68 -12.20 -14.82
CA ILE A 455 -4.75 -12.87 -15.56
C ILE A 455 -6.07 -12.19 -15.23
N GLU A 456 -6.78 -11.74 -16.27
CA GLU A 456 -8.13 -11.19 -16.13
C GLU A 456 -9.18 -12.31 -15.98
N VAL A 457 -10.11 -12.13 -15.05
CA VAL A 457 -11.11 -13.11 -14.64
C VAL A 457 -12.46 -12.41 -14.42
N CYS A 458 -13.51 -12.86 -15.10
CA CYS A 458 -14.86 -12.28 -15.00
C CYS A 458 -15.72 -12.93 -13.89
N GLY A 459 -15.13 -13.74 -13.02
CA GLY A 459 -15.79 -14.48 -11.95
C GLY A 459 -14.96 -14.47 -10.67
N THR A 460 -15.43 -15.18 -9.64
CA THR A 460 -14.81 -15.23 -8.30
C THR A 460 -13.81 -16.36 -8.11
N SER A 461 -13.43 -17.03 -9.21
CA SER A 461 -12.61 -18.23 -9.17
C SER A 461 -11.79 -18.41 -10.45
N LYS A 462 -10.59 -18.99 -10.33
CA LYS A 462 -9.72 -19.29 -11.47
C LYS A 462 -8.83 -20.50 -11.22
N VAL A 463 -8.67 -21.32 -12.24
CA VAL A 463 -7.68 -22.41 -12.29
C VAL A 463 -6.45 -21.93 -13.07
N ILE A 464 -5.27 -22.09 -12.48
CA ILE A 464 -3.96 -21.84 -13.08
C ILE A 464 -3.25 -23.18 -13.32
N SER A 465 -2.83 -23.38 -14.56
CA SER A 465 -2.10 -24.56 -15.01
C SER A 465 -0.62 -24.23 -15.28
N ASP A 466 0.19 -25.25 -15.55
CA ASP A 466 1.59 -25.12 -16.04
C ASP A 466 2.57 -24.45 -15.06
N LEU A 467 2.31 -24.55 -13.75
CA LEU A 467 3.24 -24.09 -12.72
C LEU A 467 4.38 -25.09 -12.51
N GLU A 468 5.57 -24.59 -12.24
CA GLU A 468 6.72 -25.44 -11.89
C GLU A 468 6.48 -26.23 -10.60
N SER A 469 6.89 -27.50 -10.59
CA SER A 469 6.84 -28.37 -9.41
C SER A 469 7.81 -27.91 -8.32
N ASN A 470 7.49 -28.25 -7.07
CA ASN A 470 8.30 -28.00 -5.88
C ASN A 470 8.65 -26.52 -5.62
N CYS A 471 7.72 -25.60 -5.91
CA CYS A 471 7.93 -24.16 -5.80
C CYS A 471 6.83 -23.50 -4.97
N ASN A 472 7.18 -22.40 -4.29
CA ASN A 472 6.21 -21.54 -3.61
C ASN A 472 5.74 -20.45 -4.57
N TYR A 473 4.43 -20.28 -4.68
CA TYR A 473 3.80 -19.20 -5.44
C TYR A 473 2.98 -18.31 -4.52
N ALA A 474 3.13 -17.00 -4.68
CA ALA A 474 2.26 -16.01 -4.06
C ALA A 474 1.14 -15.65 -5.05
N PHE A 475 -0.08 -15.54 -4.55
CA PHE A 475 -1.28 -15.15 -5.28
C PHE A 475 -1.94 -13.95 -4.60
N ARG A 476 -2.41 -12.99 -5.38
CA ARG A 476 -3.23 -11.88 -4.90
C ARG A 476 -4.25 -11.48 -5.96
N VAL A 477 -5.38 -10.96 -5.53
CA VAL A 477 -6.48 -10.56 -6.42
C VAL A 477 -6.75 -9.08 -6.23
N ARG A 478 -7.08 -8.39 -7.32
CA ARG A 478 -7.60 -7.03 -7.30
C ARG A 478 -8.88 -6.97 -8.14
N ALA A 479 -9.82 -6.14 -7.72
CA ALA A 479 -11.11 -5.97 -8.35
C ALA A 479 -11.12 -4.72 -9.22
N TYR A 480 -11.79 -4.81 -10.37
CA TYR A 480 -11.96 -3.74 -11.34
C TYR A 480 -13.44 -3.46 -11.58
N LYS A 481 -13.77 -2.17 -11.61
CA LYS A 481 -15.12 -1.69 -11.97
C LYS A 481 -14.95 -0.46 -12.87
N GLY A 482 -15.18 -0.64 -14.17
CA GLY A 482 -14.71 0.29 -15.19
C GLY A 482 -13.18 0.49 -15.12
N SER A 483 -12.74 1.73 -14.86
CA SER A 483 -11.31 2.07 -14.70
C SER A 483 -10.83 2.17 -13.25
N ILE A 484 -11.72 1.93 -12.28
CA ILE A 484 -11.37 1.96 -10.85
C ILE A 484 -10.80 0.58 -10.47
N CYS A 485 -9.70 0.58 -9.72
CA CYS A 485 -9.04 -0.62 -9.21
C CYS A 485 -9.06 -0.62 -7.67
N SER A 486 -9.42 -1.75 -7.06
CA SER A 486 -9.25 -1.96 -5.62
C SER A 486 -7.76 -2.08 -5.24
N PRO A 487 -7.38 -1.84 -3.98
CA PRO A 487 -6.12 -2.38 -3.45
C PRO A 487 -6.05 -3.90 -3.64
N CYS A 488 -4.83 -4.44 -3.70
CA CYS A 488 -4.63 -5.89 -3.79
C CYS A 488 -5.07 -6.60 -2.49
N SER A 489 -5.62 -7.79 -2.63
CA SER A 489 -5.91 -8.70 -1.53
C SER A 489 -4.65 -9.07 -0.75
N ARG A 490 -4.84 -9.62 0.45
CA ARG A 490 -3.76 -10.32 1.17
C ARG A 490 -3.17 -11.41 0.26
N GLU A 491 -1.84 -11.55 0.31
CA GLU A 491 -1.12 -12.58 -0.44
C GLU A 491 -1.41 -13.96 0.16
N LEU A 492 -1.86 -14.90 -0.67
CA LEU A 492 -1.95 -16.32 -0.36
C LEU A 492 -0.73 -17.03 -0.92
N ILE A 493 0.01 -17.77 -0.08
CA ILE A 493 1.19 -18.53 -0.50
C ILE A 493 0.82 -20.01 -0.55
N LEU A 494 0.98 -20.62 -1.71
CA LEU A 494 0.75 -22.05 -1.90
C LEU A 494 2.00 -22.72 -2.46
N HIS A 495 2.21 -23.97 -2.07
CA HIS A 495 3.36 -24.76 -2.50
C HIS A 495 2.90 -25.82 -3.52
N THR A 496 3.55 -25.88 -4.68
CA THR A 496 3.24 -26.90 -5.70
C THR A 496 3.83 -28.27 -5.32
N PRO A 497 3.22 -29.39 -5.73
CA PRO A 497 3.76 -30.71 -5.40
C PRO A 497 5.20 -30.92 -5.89
N PRO A 498 5.97 -31.79 -5.21
CA PRO A 498 7.39 -32.00 -5.52
C PRO A 498 7.65 -32.63 -6.91
N ALA A 499 6.61 -33.18 -7.54
CA ALA A 499 6.66 -33.76 -8.87
C ALA A 499 5.29 -33.69 -9.58
N PRO A 500 5.25 -33.94 -10.90
CA PRO A 500 3.99 -34.01 -11.64
C PRO A 500 3.01 -35.01 -11.05
N VAL A 501 1.73 -34.63 -11.05
CA VAL A 501 0.66 -35.49 -10.51
C VAL A 501 0.45 -36.70 -11.41
N PHE A 502 0.56 -37.88 -10.81
CA PHE A 502 0.35 -39.17 -11.43
C PHE A 502 -1.09 -39.61 -11.18
N SER A 503 -1.87 -39.70 -12.25
CA SER A 503 -3.27 -40.12 -12.20
C SER A 503 -3.38 -41.62 -12.47
N PHE A 504 -4.08 -42.33 -11.61
CA PHE A 504 -4.41 -43.75 -11.75
C PHE A 504 -5.77 -44.02 -11.11
N LEU A 505 -6.36 -45.18 -11.39
CA LEU A 505 -7.57 -45.69 -10.75
C LEU A 505 -7.26 -47.00 -10.04
N PHE A 506 -8.11 -47.41 -9.11
CA PHE A 506 -7.95 -48.73 -8.47
C PHE A 506 -8.18 -49.86 -9.47
N ASP A 507 -7.30 -50.86 -9.48
CA ASP A 507 -7.39 -52.02 -10.38
C ASP A 507 -8.49 -53.00 -9.93
N GLU A 508 -9.44 -53.29 -10.83
CA GLU A 508 -10.51 -54.28 -10.63
C GLU A 508 -10.04 -55.73 -10.83
N LYS A 509 -8.89 -55.94 -11.48
CA LYS A 509 -8.37 -57.26 -11.85
C LYS A 509 -7.28 -57.75 -10.89
N CYS A 510 -6.51 -56.83 -10.32
CA CYS A 510 -5.37 -57.15 -9.47
C CYS A 510 -5.61 -56.66 -8.02
N GLY A 511 -5.69 -57.60 -7.08
CA GLY A 511 -5.92 -57.31 -5.65
C GLY A 511 -7.38 -57.06 -5.27
N TYR A 512 -8.23 -56.63 -6.19
CA TYR A 512 -9.65 -56.46 -5.90
C TYR A 512 -10.37 -57.80 -5.65
N ASN A 513 -11.02 -57.90 -4.48
CA ASN A 513 -11.92 -58.98 -4.15
C ASN A 513 -13.31 -58.41 -3.80
N ASN A 514 -14.31 -58.67 -4.64
CA ASN A 514 -15.67 -58.16 -4.48
C ASN A 514 -16.40 -58.71 -3.24
N GLU A 515 -15.87 -59.72 -2.55
CA GLU A 515 -16.44 -60.21 -1.28
C GLU A 515 -15.95 -59.37 -0.09
N HIS A 516 -14.77 -58.75 -0.21
CA HIS A 516 -14.07 -58.05 0.89
C HIS A 516 -13.95 -56.53 0.67
N LEU A 517 -13.93 -56.07 -0.57
CA LEU A 517 -13.79 -54.68 -0.96
C LEU A 517 -15.01 -54.20 -1.76
N LEU A 518 -15.35 -52.92 -1.61
CA LEU A 518 -16.33 -52.18 -2.40
C LEU A 518 -15.57 -51.13 -3.19
N LEU A 519 -15.63 -51.24 -4.51
CA LEU A 519 -15.09 -50.23 -5.41
C LEU A 519 -16.24 -49.41 -6.02
N ASN A 520 -16.10 -48.09 -6.02
CA ASN A 520 -17.07 -47.20 -6.64
C ASN A 520 -17.04 -47.33 -8.19
N LEU A 521 -18.13 -46.94 -8.87
CA LEU A 521 -18.26 -46.99 -10.34
C LEU A 521 -17.16 -46.21 -11.07
N LYS A 522 -16.65 -45.13 -10.48
CA LYS A 522 -15.54 -44.33 -11.01
C LYS A 522 -14.16 -44.93 -10.74
N ARG A 523 -14.06 -45.98 -9.91
CA ARG A 523 -12.83 -46.65 -9.48
C ARG A 523 -11.82 -45.73 -8.76
N ASP A 524 -12.31 -44.67 -8.13
CA ASP A 524 -11.57 -43.64 -7.39
C ASP A 524 -11.69 -43.79 -5.86
N ARG A 525 -12.62 -44.62 -5.38
CA ARG A 525 -12.87 -44.90 -3.96
C ARG A 525 -13.00 -46.39 -3.73
N VAL A 526 -12.31 -46.87 -2.70
CA VAL A 526 -12.35 -48.26 -2.22
C VAL A 526 -12.63 -48.32 -0.72
N GLU A 527 -13.51 -49.22 -0.32
CA GLU A 527 -13.88 -49.44 1.08
C GLU A 527 -13.89 -50.92 1.43
N SER A 528 -13.62 -51.27 2.69
CA SER A 528 -13.75 -52.64 3.14
C SER A 528 -15.20 -52.98 3.54
N ARG A 529 -15.69 -54.11 3.03
CA ARG A 529 -17.04 -54.65 3.30
C ARG A 529 -17.21 -55.15 4.73
N ALA A 530 -16.13 -55.54 5.39
CA ALA A 530 -16.18 -56.07 6.77
C ALA A 530 -16.74 -55.00 7.74
N GLY A 531 -16.45 -53.72 7.49
CA GLY A 531 -16.89 -52.64 8.39
C GLY A 531 -16.35 -52.81 9.81
N PHE A 532 -16.76 -51.91 10.72
CA PHE A 532 -16.24 -51.93 12.10
C PHE A 532 -16.87 -53.04 12.95
N ASN A 533 -18.14 -53.37 12.68
CA ASN A 533 -18.90 -54.35 13.46
C ASN A 533 -18.45 -55.79 13.24
N LEU A 534 -18.10 -56.21 12.01
CA LEU A 534 -17.55 -57.57 11.81
C LEU A 534 -16.12 -57.68 12.36
N LEU A 535 -15.32 -56.62 12.31
CA LEU A 535 -13.98 -56.63 12.91
C LEU A 535 -14.05 -56.92 14.42
N LEU A 536 -14.97 -56.25 15.14
CA LEU A 536 -15.18 -56.49 16.58
C LEU A 536 -15.79 -57.87 16.87
N ALA A 537 -16.61 -58.41 15.97
CA ALA A 537 -17.19 -59.75 16.11
C ALA A 537 -16.16 -60.87 15.87
N ALA A 538 -15.19 -60.64 14.98
CA ALA A 538 -14.09 -61.57 14.69
C ALA A 538 -13.12 -61.75 15.88
N ASP A 539 -13.11 -60.82 16.84
CA ASP A 539 -12.36 -61.00 18.09
C ASP A 539 -13.13 -61.86 19.12
N ARG A 540 -14.42 -62.13 18.91
CA ARG A 540 -15.24 -62.99 19.80
C ARG A 540 -15.43 -64.40 19.27
N ILE A 541 -15.35 -64.59 17.96
CA ILE A 541 -15.52 -65.88 17.28
C ILE A 541 -14.22 -66.14 16.54
N GLN A 542 -13.58 -67.29 16.78
CA GLN A 542 -12.26 -67.68 16.28
C GLN A 542 -12.24 -67.90 14.74
N VAL A 543 -12.65 -66.89 13.97
CA VAL A 543 -12.79 -66.89 12.50
C VAL A 543 -11.82 -65.84 11.96
N GLY A 544 -10.59 -66.26 11.69
CA GLY A 544 -9.46 -65.39 11.30
C GLY A 544 -9.58 -64.70 9.93
N TYR A 545 -10.69 -64.84 9.22
CA TYR A 545 -10.87 -64.28 7.88
C TYR A 545 -11.06 -62.74 7.87
N TYR A 546 -11.56 -62.13 8.96
CA TYR A 546 -11.88 -60.69 9.00
C TYR A 546 -10.78 -59.81 9.64
N THR A 547 -9.66 -60.39 10.08
CA THR A 547 -8.48 -59.68 10.62
C THR A 547 -7.33 -59.59 9.63
N SER A 548 -7.55 -59.99 8.37
CA SER A 548 -6.53 -60.03 7.32
C SER A 548 -6.55 -58.74 6.49
N LEU A 549 -5.38 -58.36 5.93
CA LEU A 549 -5.24 -57.16 5.10
C LEU A 549 -5.70 -57.45 3.67
N ASP A 550 -6.63 -56.64 3.17
CA ASP A 550 -7.10 -56.71 1.79
C ASP A 550 -6.35 -55.70 0.93
N TYR A 551 -5.47 -56.20 0.05
CA TYR A 551 -4.60 -55.39 -0.79
C TYR A 551 -5.27 -55.02 -2.11
N ILE A 552 -5.15 -53.76 -2.52
CA ILE A 552 -5.58 -53.26 -3.83
C ILE A 552 -4.49 -52.32 -4.37
N ILE A 553 -4.31 -52.30 -5.68
CA ILE A 553 -3.27 -51.50 -6.35
C ILE A 553 -3.87 -50.53 -7.35
N GLY A 554 -3.06 -49.57 -7.79
CA GLY A 554 -3.36 -48.77 -8.98
C GLY A 554 -3.28 -49.59 -10.27
N ASP A 555 -4.06 -49.21 -11.26
CA ASP A 555 -4.12 -49.85 -12.58
C ASP A 555 -2.93 -49.49 -13.51
N ILE A 556 -2.16 -48.46 -13.16
CA ILE A 556 -0.99 -48.00 -13.92
C ILE A 556 0.28 -48.18 -13.09
N GLY A 557 1.29 -48.81 -13.70
CA GLY A 557 2.62 -49.00 -13.12
C GLY A 557 3.62 -47.91 -13.51
N ILE A 558 4.56 -47.64 -12.61
CA ILE A 558 5.61 -46.63 -12.73
C ILE A 558 6.95 -47.32 -12.98
N THR A 559 7.67 -46.92 -14.03
CA THR A 559 8.95 -47.53 -14.45
C THR A 559 10.11 -46.54 -14.59
N LYS A 560 9.86 -45.23 -14.45
CA LYS A 560 10.88 -44.16 -14.53
C LYS A 560 10.33 -42.82 -14.08
N GLY A 561 11.22 -41.90 -13.72
CA GLY A 561 10.86 -40.51 -13.44
C GLY A 561 10.33 -40.27 -12.03
N LYS A 562 9.73 -39.10 -11.85
CA LYS A 562 9.21 -38.60 -10.57
C LYS A 562 7.71 -38.44 -10.65
N HIS A 563 7.01 -38.96 -9.66
CA HIS A 563 5.55 -39.04 -9.64
C HIS A 563 5.00 -38.64 -8.28
N PHE A 564 3.86 -37.96 -8.27
CA PHE A 564 3.17 -37.57 -7.05
C PHE A 564 1.68 -37.90 -7.12
N TRP A 565 1.08 -38.44 -6.08
CA TRP A 565 -0.38 -38.61 -6.02
C TRP A 565 -0.88 -38.42 -4.60
N ALA A 566 -2.13 -38.00 -4.45
CA ALA A 566 -2.73 -37.79 -3.14
C ALA A 566 -4.02 -38.61 -2.96
N PHE A 567 -4.32 -38.91 -1.72
CA PHE A 567 -5.51 -39.67 -1.32
C PHE A 567 -5.96 -39.26 0.08
N ARG A 568 -7.24 -39.47 0.37
CA ARG A 568 -7.86 -39.28 1.68
C ARG A 568 -8.20 -40.63 2.29
N VAL A 569 -8.03 -40.70 3.60
CA VAL A 569 -8.46 -41.85 4.40
C VAL A 569 -9.69 -41.44 5.19
N GLU A 570 -10.77 -42.22 5.07
CA GLU A 570 -12.03 -41.90 5.72
C GLU A 570 -11.89 -41.87 7.25
N PRO A 571 -12.47 -40.89 7.98
CA PRO A 571 -12.23 -40.72 9.41
C PRO A 571 -12.65 -41.92 10.30
N TYR A 572 -13.56 -42.76 9.80
CA TYR A 572 -14.01 -44.00 10.45
C TYR A 572 -13.11 -45.21 10.17
N SER A 573 -12.05 -45.03 9.37
CA SER A 573 -11.12 -46.09 9.01
C SER A 573 -10.39 -46.62 10.24
N TYR A 574 -10.53 -47.92 10.48
CA TYR A 574 -9.78 -48.61 11.54
C TYR A 574 -8.29 -48.65 11.21
N LEU A 575 -7.91 -49.27 10.09
CA LEU A 575 -6.53 -49.36 9.64
C LEU A 575 -6.44 -49.47 8.12
N VAL A 576 -5.60 -48.62 7.54
CA VAL A 576 -5.23 -48.57 6.13
C VAL A 576 -3.70 -48.52 6.05
N LYS A 577 -3.10 -49.35 5.20
CA LYS A 577 -1.71 -49.19 4.78
C LYS A 577 -1.68 -48.60 3.38
N ALA A 578 -0.84 -47.61 3.15
CA ALA A 578 -0.73 -46.94 1.85
C ALA A 578 0.74 -46.66 1.51
N GLY A 579 1.09 -46.72 0.24
CA GLY A 579 2.44 -46.44 -0.23
C GLY A 579 2.71 -47.03 -1.61
N VAL A 580 3.91 -47.57 -1.79
CA VAL A 580 4.38 -48.13 -3.07
C VAL A 580 4.88 -49.55 -2.89
N ALA A 581 4.67 -50.40 -3.90
CA ALA A 581 5.19 -51.76 -3.93
C ALA A 581 5.61 -52.17 -5.35
N SER A 582 6.69 -52.94 -5.46
CA SER A 582 7.14 -53.50 -6.73
C SER A 582 6.24 -54.64 -7.19
N SER A 583 6.21 -54.88 -8.51
CA SER A 583 5.47 -55.99 -9.12
C SER A 583 5.80 -57.35 -8.49
N ASP A 584 7.07 -57.56 -8.12
CA ASP A 584 7.55 -58.83 -7.59
C ASP A 584 7.01 -59.08 -6.18
N LYS A 585 6.98 -58.03 -5.35
CA LYS A 585 6.41 -58.13 -4.00
C LYS A 585 4.89 -58.24 -4.03
N LEU A 586 4.24 -57.59 -4.99
CA LEU A 586 2.79 -57.71 -5.20
C LEU A 586 2.40 -59.14 -5.62
N GLN A 587 3.20 -59.81 -6.45
CA GLN A 587 2.94 -61.22 -6.79
C GLN A 587 3.00 -62.13 -5.57
N GLU A 588 3.90 -61.87 -4.62
CA GLU A 588 3.99 -62.61 -3.36
C GLU A 588 2.74 -62.37 -2.48
N TRP A 589 2.36 -61.10 -2.28
CA TRP A 589 1.20 -60.75 -1.44
C TRP A 589 -0.14 -61.24 -2.00
N LEU A 590 -0.28 -61.25 -3.34
CA LEU A 590 -1.53 -61.63 -4.00
C LEU A 590 -1.64 -63.15 -4.24
N ARG A 591 -0.52 -63.90 -4.31
CA ARG A 591 -0.54 -65.36 -4.52
C ARG A 591 -0.48 -66.18 -3.23
N SER A 592 -0.12 -65.61 -2.10
CA SER A 592 -0.04 -66.36 -0.84
C SER A 592 -1.44 -66.82 -0.40
N PRO A 593 -1.72 -68.14 -0.30
CA PRO A 593 -2.98 -68.63 0.23
C PRO A 593 -3.09 -68.19 1.69
N ARG A 594 -4.18 -67.49 2.04
CA ARG A 594 -4.49 -67.11 3.42
C ARG A 594 -4.82 -68.36 4.23
N ASP A 595 -3.80 -69.04 4.75
CA ASP A 595 -3.91 -69.93 5.90
C ASP A 595 -2.60 -69.87 6.70
N ALA A 596 -2.76 -69.70 8.02
CA ALA A 596 -1.71 -69.69 9.05
C ALA A 596 -0.87 -68.40 9.26
N VAL A 597 -1.50 -67.29 9.66
CA VAL A 597 -1.07 -66.57 10.89
C VAL A 597 -2.29 -65.90 11.51
N SER A 598 -2.90 -66.61 12.47
CA SER A 598 -3.80 -65.99 13.45
C SER A 598 -2.98 -65.06 14.37
N PRO A 599 -3.38 -63.82 14.66
CA PRO A 599 -2.68 -62.95 15.61
C PRO A 599 -2.97 -63.34 17.07
N ARG A 600 -3.07 -64.65 17.36
CA ARG A 600 -3.24 -65.20 18.71
C ARG A 600 -2.26 -66.33 18.98
N TYR A 601 -1.00 -65.96 19.20
CA TYR A 601 -0.15 -66.63 20.18
C TYR A 601 1.05 -65.72 20.48
N GLU A 602 1.01 -65.09 21.65
CA GLU A 602 2.17 -64.83 22.53
C GLU A 602 1.57 -64.46 23.89
N GLN A 603 1.03 -65.49 24.57
CA GLN A 603 0.92 -65.46 26.01
C GLN A 603 2.18 -66.12 26.56
N ASP A 604 2.92 -65.33 27.33
CA ASP A 604 3.74 -65.74 28.47
C ASP A 604 4.89 -66.71 28.18
N SER A 605 6.08 -66.15 27.94
CA SER A 605 7.35 -66.78 28.27
C SER A 605 8.40 -65.68 28.44
N GLY A 606 8.56 -65.19 29.66
CA GLY A 606 9.79 -64.51 30.02
C GLY A 606 10.94 -65.50 29.87
N HIS A 607 11.86 -65.25 28.94
CA HIS A 607 13.28 -65.57 29.10
C HIS A 607 14.10 -64.86 28.01
N ASP A 608 15.08 -64.12 28.51
CA ASP A 608 16.29 -63.63 27.85
C ASP A 608 16.87 -64.67 26.87
N SER A 609 16.91 -64.35 25.58
CA SER A 609 17.79 -64.98 24.59
C SER A 609 17.90 -64.05 23.38
N GLY A 610 19.11 -63.55 23.17
CA GLY A 610 19.43 -62.56 22.16
C GLY A 610 19.56 -63.10 20.74
N SER A 611 19.66 -62.12 19.84
CA SER A 611 20.30 -62.16 18.53
C SER A 611 19.84 -63.26 17.55
N GLU A 612 18.85 -62.91 16.74
CA GLU A 612 18.89 -63.23 15.30
C GLU A 612 18.81 -61.91 14.53
N ASP A 613 19.98 -61.28 14.41
CA ASP A 613 20.23 -60.11 13.58
C ASP A 613 19.95 -60.45 12.10
N ALA A 614 18.76 -60.13 11.61
CA ALA A 614 18.54 -59.91 10.19
C ALA A 614 18.99 -58.48 9.85
N CYS A 615 20.25 -58.37 9.41
CA CYS A 615 20.85 -57.19 8.83
C CYS A 615 19.94 -56.60 7.71
N PHE A 616 19.17 -55.55 7.99
CA PHE A 616 18.35 -54.82 7.01
C PHE A 616 19.17 -53.71 6.35
N ASP A 617 20.15 -54.09 5.52
CA ASP A 617 21.04 -53.14 4.83
C ASP A 617 20.79 -53.05 3.31
N SER A 618 19.56 -53.39 2.86
CA SER A 618 19.13 -53.20 1.47
C SER A 618 17.74 -52.56 1.41
N SER A 619 17.57 -51.62 0.48
CA SER A 619 16.30 -50.97 0.17
C SER A 619 15.23 -52.04 -0.09
N GLN A 620 14.10 -51.98 0.63
CA GLN A 620 13.01 -52.94 0.42
C GLN A 620 12.29 -52.66 -0.91
N PRO A 621 11.73 -53.68 -1.59
CA PRO A 621 10.97 -53.51 -2.83
C PRO A 621 9.56 -52.90 -2.60
N PHE A 622 9.29 -52.36 -1.41
CA PHE A 622 8.05 -51.68 -1.07
C PHE A 622 8.28 -50.71 0.09
N THR A 623 7.37 -49.77 0.28
CA THR A 623 7.29 -48.94 1.49
C THR A 623 5.84 -48.55 1.70
N LEU A 624 5.29 -48.92 2.87
CA LEU A 624 3.92 -48.63 3.27
C LEU A 624 3.91 -47.93 4.64
N VAL A 625 3.10 -46.90 4.77
CA VAL A 625 2.78 -46.27 6.07
C VAL A 625 1.44 -46.77 6.57
N THR A 626 1.25 -46.78 7.89
CA THR A 626 -0.02 -47.20 8.50
C THR A 626 -0.80 -45.97 8.94
N ILE A 627 -2.08 -45.90 8.56
CA ILE A 627 -2.99 -44.79 8.79
C ILE A 627 -4.28 -45.36 9.35
N GLY A 628 -4.78 -44.81 10.45
CA GLY A 628 -6.00 -45.35 11.05
C GLY A 628 -6.23 -44.78 12.44
N MET A 629 -7.47 -44.87 12.94
CA MET A 629 -7.82 -44.34 14.26
C MET A 629 -7.43 -42.85 14.43
N LYS A 630 -7.56 -42.06 13.35
CA LYS A 630 -7.16 -40.65 13.26
C LYS A 630 -5.66 -40.38 13.52
N LYS A 631 -4.81 -41.39 13.31
CA LYS A 631 -3.36 -41.31 13.49
C LYS A 631 -2.61 -41.76 12.24
N PHE A 632 -1.47 -41.14 12.00
CA PHE A 632 -0.47 -41.53 11.00
C PHE A 632 0.74 -42.12 11.72
N PHE A 633 1.11 -43.36 11.39
CA PHE A 633 2.17 -44.10 12.05
C PHE A 633 3.41 -44.21 11.14
N ILE A 634 4.52 -43.65 11.61
CA ILE A 634 5.82 -43.74 10.95
C ILE A 634 6.44 -45.13 11.21
N PRO A 635 6.79 -45.91 10.17
CA PRO A 635 7.45 -47.21 10.34
C PRO A 635 8.80 -47.11 11.07
N LYS A 636 9.10 -48.07 11.94
CA LYS A 636 10.41 -48.15 12.64
C LYS A 636 11.54 -48.43 11.63
N SER A 637 12.67 -47.74 11.75
CA SER A 637 13.91 -48.09 11.04
C SER A 637 14.83 -48.89 11.96
N ALA A 638 15.60 -49.83 11.41
CA ALA A 638 16.58 -50.62 12.18
C ALA A 638 17.88 -49.84 12.44
N THR A 639 18.13 -48.76 11.71
CA THR A 639 19.39 -47.99 11.76
C THR A 639 19.14 -46.51 11.45
N SER A 640 19.24 -45.65 12.48
CA SER A 640 19.82 -44.28 12.41
C SER A 640 19.54 -43.49 13.69
N ALA A 641 20.50 -42.64 14.09
CA ALA A 641 20.46 -41.79 15.29
C ALA A 641 19.64 -40.49 15.15
N ASN A 642 18.86 -40.33 14.08
CA ASN A 642 17.99 -39.18 13.81
C ASN A 642 16.52 -39.62 13.74
N GLU A 643 16.03 -40.18 14.84
CA GLU A 643 14.63 -40.58 14.99
C GLU A 643 13.74 -39.35 15.24
N PRO A 644 12.61 -39.18 14.53
CA PRO A 644 11.68 -38.10 14.83
C PRO A 644 11.09 -38.28 16.23
N GLU A 645 11.10 -37.23 17.06
CA GLU A 645 10.64 -37.25 18.46
C GLU A 645 9.22 -37.81 18.63
N ASN A 646 8.36 -37.69 17.61
CA ASN A 646 7.00 -38.23 17.57
C ASN A 646 6.79 -39.12 16.34
N ARG A 647 6.79 -40.44 16.55
CA ARG A 647 6.49 -41.46 15.51
C ARG A 647 5.00 -41.62 15.18
N VAL A 648 4.14 -40.97 15.95
CA VAL A 648 2.68 -40.98 15.76
C VAL A 648 2.25 -39.53 15.56
N LEU A 649 1.77 -39.24 14.36
CA LEU A 649 1.29 -37.91 13.97
C LEU A 649 -0.24 -37.91 13.91
N PRO A 650 -0.90 -36.75 14.11
CA PRO A 650 -2.31 -36.63 13.77
C PRO A 650 -2.51 -36.93 12.28
N MET A 651 -3.59 -37.63 11.93
CA MET A 651 -3.90 -37.94 10.54
C MET A 651 -4.23 -36.64 9.77
N PRO A 652 -3.50 -36.32 8.69
CA PRO A 652 -3.84 -35.21 7.79
C PRO A 652 -5.19 -35.43 7.11
N THR A 653 -5.80 -34.36 6.59
CA THR A 653 -7.06 -34.50 5.84
C THR A 653 -6.83 -35.22 4.50
N SER A 654 -5.67 -34.98 3.89
CA SER A 654 -5.24 -35.58 2.64
C SER A 654 -3.73 -35.85 2.67
N ILE A 655 -3.31 -37.00 2.14
CA ILE A 655 -1.94 -37.49 2.22
C ILE A 655 -1.39 -37.64 0.80
N GLY A 656 -0.25 -37.01 0.54
CA GLY A 656 0.49 -37.12 -0.70
C GLY A 656 1.59 -38.17 -0.63
N ILE A 657 1.81 -38.92 -1.70
CA ILE A 657 2.94 -39.81 -1.88
C ILE A 657 3.75 -39.31 -3.07
N PHE A 658 5.04 -39.10 -2.83
CA PHE A 658 6.05 -38.77 -3.82
C PHE A 658 6.94 -39.98 -4.06
N LEU A 659 7.08 -40.42 -5.31
CA LEU A 659 8.03 -41.46 -5.73
C LEU A 659 9.04 -40.86 -6.71
N ASP A 660 10.31 -40.87 -6.33
CA ASP A 660 11.46 -40.64 -7.21
C ASP A 660 12.00 -42.02 -7.63
N TYR A 661 11.52 -42.54 -8.75
CA TYR A 661 11.93 -43.86 -9.25
C TYR A 661 13.43 -43.87 -9.55
N ASP A 662 13.92 -42.79 -10.16
CA ASP A 662 15.31 -42.66 -10.62
C ASP A 662 16.31 -42.65 -9.46
N LYS A 663 15.90 -42.12 -8.29
CA LYS A 663 16.71 -42.12 -7.05
C LYS A 663 16.34 -43.22 -6.05
N GLY A 664 15.39 -44.09 -6.36
CA GLY A 664 14.93 -45.15 -5.46
C GLY A 664 14.40 -44.60 -4.14
N ARG A 665 13.51 -43.61 -4.18
CA ARG A 665 13.06 -42.90 -2.96
C ARG A 665 11.58 -42.62 -2.95
N VAL A 666 10.98 -42.77 -1.77
CA VAL A 666 9.58 -42.45 -1.52
C VAL A 666 9.44 -41.52 -0.32
N ALA A 667 8.56 -40.54 -0.43
CA ALA A 667 8.22 -39.62 0.65
C ALA A 667 6.71 -39.42 0.76
N PHE A 668 6.25 -39.17 1.98
CA PHE A 668 4.86 -38.96 2.35
C PHE A 668 4.69 -37.52 2.81
N TYR A 669 3.66 -36.84 2.33
CA TYR A 669 3.41 -35.42 2.57
C TYR A 669 2.03 -35.21 3.19
N ASP A 670 1.94 -34.23 4.08
CA ASP A 670 0.68 -33.58 4.43
C ASP A 670 0.32 -32.59 3.32
N MET A 671 -0.80 -32.81 2.65
CA MET A 671 -1.25 -31.97 1.54
C MET A 671 -1.71 -30.58 1.98
N ASP A 672 -2.18 -30.43 3.22
CA ASP A 672 -2.73 -29.16 3.71
C ASP A 672 -1.64 -28.08 3.78
N HIS A 673 -0.43 -28.49 4.14
CA HIS A 673 0.72 -27.60 4.30
C HIS A 673 1.90 -27.95 3.39
N MET A 674 1.75 -28.95 2.51
CA MET A 674 2.82 -29.52 1.69
C MET A 674 4.08 -29.88 2.49
N LYS A 675 3.89 -30.42 3.70
CA LYS A 675 4.98 -30.75 4.62
C LYS A 675 5.36 -32.23 4.51
N CYS A 676 6.64 -32.52 4.32
CA CYS A 676 7.13 -33.90 4.33
C CYS A 676 6.97 -34.51 5.74
N LEU A 677 6.25 -35.62 5.82
CA LEU A 677 5.96 -36.39 7.04
C LEU A 677 6.97 -37.51 7.26
N TYR A 678 7.33 -38.22 6.19
CA TYR A 678 8.22 -39.38 6.24
C TYR A 678 8.90 -39.60 4.88
N GLU A 679 10.17 -39.97 4.87
CA GLU A 679 10.94 -40.27 3.66
C GLU A 679 11.79 -41.53 3.87
N ARG A 680 11.87 -42.40 2.86
CA ARG A 680 12.66 -43.63 2.90
C ARG A 680 13.19 -44.01 1.51
N GLN A 681 14.29 -44.76 1.48
CA GLN A 681 14.74 -45.45 0.27
C GLN A 681 13.89 -46.69 -0.02
N VAL A 682 13.64 -46.94 -1.30
CA VAL A 682 12.86 -48.07 -1.83
C VAL A 682 13.57 -48.62 -3.07
N ASP A 683 13.57 -49.95 -3.22
CA ASP A 683 14.14 -50.61 -4.39
C ASP A 683 13.18 -50.51 -5.58
N CYS A 684 13.62 -49.80 -6.62
CA CYS A 684 12.90 -49.58 -7.88
C CYS A 684 13.47 -50.44 -9.03
N SER A 685 13.95 -51.66 -8.74
CA SER A 685 14.45 -52.58 -9.79
C SER A 685 13.34 -53.10 -10.72
N HIS A 686 12.08 -53.07 -10.28
CA HIS A 686 10.92 -53.54 -11.02
C HIS A 686 9.82 -52.45 -11.08
N THR A 687 8.79 -52.67 -11.91
CA THR A 687 7.66 -51.74 -12.01
C THR A 687 7.02 -51.51 -10.64
N MET A 688 6.92 -50.25 -10.24
CA MET A 688 6.34 -49.83 -8.96
C MET A 688 4.88 -49.45 -9.13
N TYR A 689 4.02 -49.86 -8.19
CA TYR A 689 2.60 -49.51 -8.20
C TYR A 689 2.22 -48.80 -6.90
N PRO A 690 1.30 -47.81 -6.96
CA PRO A 690 0.57 -47.37 -5.79
C PRO A 690 -0.17 -48.57 -5.17
N ALA A 691 0.05 -48.81 -3.88
CA ALA A 691 -0.46 -49.97 -3.19
C ALA A 691 -1.15 -49.57 -1.88
N PHE A 692 -2.33 -50.15 -1.66
CA PHE A 692 -3.18 -49.90 -0.51
C PHE A 692 -3.62 -51.23 0.11
N ALA A 693 -3.71 -51.27 1.44
CA ALA A 693 -4.21 -52.43 2.16
C ALA A 693 -5.20 -51.99 3.23
N LEU A 694 -6.41 -52.52 3.20
CA LEU A 694 -7.49 -52.12 4.09
C LEU A 694 -7.75 -53.24 5.11
N MET A 695 -8.07 -52.86 6.36
CA MET A 695 -8.51 -53.78 7.40
C MET A 695 -9.69 -53.19 8.18
N GLY A 696 -10.73 -53.99 8.40
CA GLY A 696 -11.92 -53.58 9.16
C GLY A 696 -12.77 -52.55 8.43
N SER A 697 -12.98 -51.37 9.01
CA SER A 697 -13.77 -50.27 8.40
C SER A 697 -12.96 -49.33 7.50
N GLY A 698 -11.84 -49.78 6.93
CA GLY A 698 -10.98 -48.93 6.10
C GLY A 698 -11.69 -48.39 4.86
N GLY A 699 -11.51 -47.10 4.56
CA GLY A 699 -11.96 -46.45 3.34
C GLY A 699 -10.89 -45.49 2.81
N VAL A 700 -10.63 -45.57 1.49
CA VAL A 700 -9.66 -44.72 0.80
C VAL A 700 -10.31 -44.09 -0.42
N GLN A 701 -10.10 -42.80 -0.60
CA GLN A 701 -10.53 -42.04 -1.77
C GLN A 701 -9.33 -41.34 -2.40
N LEU A 702 -9.12 -41.50 -3.70
CA LEU A 702 -8.08 -40.76 -4.43
C LEU A 702 -8.49 -39.29 -4.57
N GLU A 703 -7.52 -38.38 -4.50
CA GLU A 703 -7.80 -36.96 -4.75
C GLU A 703 -8.07 -36.71 -6.23
N GLU A 704 -9.15 -35.99 -6.51
CA GLU A 704 -9.55 -35.67 -7.88
C GLU A 704 -8.65 -34.57 -8.47
N PRO A 705 -8.19 -34.70 -9.73
CA PRO A 705 -7.46 -33.64 -10.39
C PRO A 705 -8.35 -32.41 -10.61
N ILE A 706 -7.80 -31.23 -10.33
CA ILE A 706 -8.39 -29.92 -10.64
C ILE A 706 -8.35 -29.74 -12.16
N THR A 707 -9.53 -29.80 -12.78
CA THR A 707 -9.71 -29.60 -14.23
C THR A 707 -10.23 -28.20 -14.54
N ALA A 708 -10.10 -27.76 -15.79
CA ALA A 708 -10.68 -26.47 -16.23
C ALA A 708 -12.22 -26.41 -16.08
N LYS A 709 -12.89 -27.58 -16.04
CA LYS A 709 -14.35 -27.72 -15.82
C LYS A 709 -14.75 -27.85 -14.35
N TYR A 710 -13.80 -27.79 -13.42
CA TYR A 710 -14.09 -27.88 -11.99
C TYR A 710 -15.10 -26.78 -11.54
N LEU A 711 -15.11 -25.66 -12.27
CA LEU A 711 -16.01 -24.52 -12.06
C LEU A 711 -17.48 -24.80 -12.42
N GLU A 712 -17.78 -25.71 -13.37
CA GLU A 712 -19.17 -26.05 -13.76
C GLU A 712 -19.89 -26.91 -12.70
N TYR A 713 -19.13 -27.58 -11.82
CA TYR A 713 -19.69 -28.49 -10.80
C TYR A 713 -20.12 -27.79 -9.50
N GLN A 714 -19.59 -26.60 -9.19
CA GLN A 714 -19.92 -25.88 -7.94
C GLN A 714 -21.18 -25.00 -8.05
N GLU A 715 -21.63 -24.62 -9.25
CA GLU A 715 -22.87 -23.85 -9.42
C GLU A 715 -24.16 -24.71 -9.31
N HIS A 716 -24.02 -26.04 -9.15
CA HIS A 716 -25.12 -27.00 -9.09
C HIS A 716 -25.20 -27.82 -7.79
N MET A 717 -24.38 -27.52 -6.77
CA MET A 717 -24.59 -27.95 -5.37
C MET A 717 -24.99 -26.76 -4.52
#